data_AF-A0A1M3PMM7-F1
#
_entry.id   AF-A0A1M3PMM7-F1
#
_cell.length_a   1.000
_cell.length_b   1.000
_cell.length_c   1.000
_cell.angle_alpha   90.00
_cell.angle_beta   90.00
_cell.angle_gamma   90.00
#
_symmetry.space_group_name_H-M   'P 1'
#
loop_
_entity.id
_entity.type
_entity.pdbx_description
1 polymer ?
#
loop_
_entity_poly.entity_id
_entity_poly.type
_entity_poly.pdbx_seq_one_letter_code
_entity_poly.pdbx_strand_id
1 'polypeptide(L)'
;MSSSLNDNFAVDLAGLWRLTSPDSDHSLSMSLPGDIHTALNAEGLIPDPYFARNEEVVQWVAKQDWELTRSFTLDDVGGDWYLDIDYLDTVASVYVNDALVLEANNCFQRYRPDVSKALKAGENTIRIVLHSSISAGAALQEKQPFYIPYSTGNSPIPNGNMLRKPQCHFGWDWNIAIAPLGLYGTIALKKLEIARIENVVSQQVHNDDGSVDLKVTVALFAKGAGIAQLYFSLDDARVRLDVGVNAGETSITHFFHVDKPKLWWPAGNGEQALYALSVETNFETVTRQIGLRTVELITTEDEAGSRFALKVNSREIFARGANWIPADALFSRSKPELTADLLQSAVDANMNVIRVWGGGFYEHDWFYDICDRLGLMVWQDFMFACNLYPSTGDFLDNVEEEVDYQVRRLATHPSIVLWCGDNELVGALTWFEESRKDRDRYLVSYDRLNRTIERAMKKALPDAIWWPSSPASGYLNFGDAWHADGSGDMHYWSVWHENKSFDNYRSVRPRFCSEFGFQSYTSLPVIKTYAEAKDMNIASPVMELHQKNAGGNERIAGTMFRYFRFPKDFPNFVYLSQVQQGLAIKTAVEYWRSLKPHCMGTIYWQLNDTWPVASWSSLDYGGRWKVMHYLVRRFFQPVSVAAIPSEDGKTIRFSLVNDTNADVTADISVSLLKLDGERVLLTTAHAVCTPNVAVTALSIDVDQVPSDCLLAWRFTASNGMGGEGHYVHGTYKALELQPAGLTVLREEKEENGTVELTVTAKGLALFVMIESEVEGRYSDNAFDLATGESRRIVFTPAKPVAGGVPAFRIYDLQSSQSVDSQ
;
A
#
# COMPACT_ATOMS: atom_id res chain seq x y z
N MET A 1 5.73 -17.20 4.80
CA MET A 1 5.87 -18.43 5.65
C MET A 1 5.37 -19.63 4.88
N SER A 2 6.14 -20.72 4.85
CA SER A 2 5.58 -22.04 4.62
C SER A 2 5.71 -22.84 5.90
N SER A 3 4.60 -23.41 6.37
CA SER A 3 4.62 -24.49 7.35
C SER A 3 4.23 -25.76 6.63
N SER A 4 5.10 -26.76 6.63
CA SER A 4 4.77 -28.10 6.11
C SER A 4 4.64 -29.05 7.28
N LEU A 5 3.57 -29.84 7.25
CA LEU A 5 3.28 -30.91 8.21
C LEU A 5 3.42 -32.25 7.51
N ASN A 6 3.71 -33.29 8.27
CA ASN A 6 3.62 -34.65 7.77
C ASN A 6 2.13 -35.06 7.70
N ASP A 7 1.68 -35.63 6.57
CA ASP A 7 0.27 -35.91 6.25
C ASP A 7 -0.48 -36.76 7.30
N ASN A 8 0.25 -37.47 8.16
CA ASN A 8 -0.33 -38.27 9.26
C ASN A 8 -0.75 -37.44 10.49
N PHE A 9 -0.43 -36.14 10.57
CA PHE A 9 -0.63 -35.30 11.76
C PHE A 9 -1.49 -34.05 11.52
N ALA A 10 -2.00 -33.88 10.29
CA ALA A 10 -2.81 -32.74 9.93
C ALA A 10 -3.86 -33.12 8.89
N VAL A 11 -5.03 -32.50 9.00
CA VAL A 11 -6.06 -32.52 7.96
C VAL A 11 -6.23 -31.09 7.47
N ASP A 12 -5.89 -30.87 6.21
CA ASP A 12 -6.21 -29.60 5.54
C ASP A 12 -7.72 -29.50 5.33
N LEU A 13 -8.31 -28.45 5.89
CA LEU A 13 -9.74 -28.17 5.81
C LEU A 13 -10.03 -27.03 4.82
N ALA A 14 -9.03 -26.55 4.07
CA ALA A 14 -9.21 -25.67 2.93
C ALA A 14 -9.86 -26.39 1.75
N GLY A 15 -10.48 -25.64 0.84
CA GLY A 15 -11.26 -26.15 -0.29
C GLY A 15 -12.74 -25.86 -0.16
N LEU A 16 -13.59 -26.75 -0.69
CA LEU A 16 -15.04 -26.51 -0.79
C LEU A 16 -15.76 -26.77 0.54
N TRP A 17 -16.57 -25.80 0.95
CA TRP A 17 -17.49 -25.83 2.08
C TRP A 17 -18.91 -25.60 1.58
N ARG A 18 -19.90 -26.06 2.33
CA ARG A 18 -21.30 -25.72 2.10
C ARG A 18 -21.61 -24.41 2.82
N LEU A 19 -22.02 -23.38 2.09
CA LEU A 19 -22.48 -22.10 2.61
C LEU A 19 -24.01 -22.09 2.63
N THR A 20 -24.61 -21.73 3.77
CA THR A 20 -26.05 -21.62 3.96
C THR A 20 -26.45 -20.34 4.67
N SER A 21 -27.54 -19.70 4.24
CA SER A 21 -28.18 -18.61 4.99
C SER A 21 -29.03 -19.16 6.15
N PRO A 22 -29.39 -18.34 7.16
CA PRO A 22 -30.09 -18.81 8.37
C PRO A 22 -31.45 -19.45 8.05
N ASP A 23 -32.16 -18.89 7.06
CA ASP A 23 -33.46 -19.39 6.60
C ASP A 23 -33.34 -20.53 5.58
N SER A 24 -32.11 -20.94 5.23
CA SER A 24 -31.79 -21.94 4.20
C SER A 24 -32.25 -21.59 2.77
N ASP A 25 -32.67 -20.35 2.52
CA ASP A 25 -33.04 -19.84 1.20
C ASP A 25 -31.85 -19.80 0.22
N HIS A 26 -30.63 -19.69 0.76
CA HIS A 26 -29.39 -19.80 0.01
C HIS A 26 -28.60 -21.00 0.52
N SER A 27 -28.26 -21.93 -0.38
CA SER A 27 -27.41 -23.08 -0.10
C SER A 27 -26.51 -23.35 -1.31
N LEU A 28 -25.22 -23.03 -1.19
CA LEU A 28 -24.24 -23.14 -2.27
C LEU A 28 -22.90 -23.68 -1.77
N SER A 29 -21.95 -23.86 -2.67
CA SER A 29 -20.56 -24.14 -2.31
C SER A 29 -19.74 -22.87 -2.26
N MET A 30 -18.86 -22.77 -1.28
CA MET A 30 -17.90 -21.68 -1.11
C MET A 30 -16.52 -22.27 -0.86
N SER A 31 -15.50 -21.76 -1.54
CA SER A 31 -14.10 -22.13 -1.25
C SER A 31 -13.61 -21.35 -0.03
N LEU A 32 -12.96 -22.04 0.91
CA LEU A 32 -12.12 -21.43 1.94
C LEU A 32 -10.65 -21.71 1.63
N PRO A 33 -9.74 -20.73 1.73
CA PRO A 33 -10.01 -19.34 2.13
C PRO A 33 -10.80 -18.55 1.07
N GLY A 34 -11.68 -17.64 1.49
CA GLY A 34 -12.58 -16.89 0.62
C GLY A 34 -13.60 -16.01 1.35
N ASP A 35 -14.42 -15.30 0.58
CA ASP A 35 -15.49 -14.42 1.06
C ASP A 35 -16.87 -14.75 0.46
N ILE A 36 -17.92 -14.45 1.23
CA ILE A 36 -19.31 -14.79 0.89
C ILE A 36 -19.81 -14.05 -0.35
N HIS A 37 -19.42 -12.79 -0.53
CA HIS A 37 -19.88 -11.99 -1.68
C HIS A 37 -19.40 -12.60 -2.99
N THR A 38 -18.14 -13.01 -3.05
CA THR A 38 -17.58 -13.68 -4.24
C THR A 38 -18.26 -15.03 -4.48
N ALA A 39 -18.54 -15.82 -3.44
CA ALA A 39 -19.25 -17.09 -3.59
C ALA A 39 -20.68 -16.90 -4.15
N LEU A 40 -21.44 -15.95 -3.60
CA LEU A 40 -22.79 -15.62 -4.09
C LEU A 40 -22.77 -15.09 -5.52
N ASN A 41 -21.76 -14.28 -5.87
CA ASN A 41 -21.62 -13.73 -7.21
C ASN A 41 -21.28 -14.83 -8.23
N ALA A 42 -20.40 -15.78 -7.88
CA ALA A 42 -20.04 -16.89 -8.75
C ALA A 42 -21.24 -17.78 -9.13
N GLU A 43 -22.22 -17.92 -8.22
CA GLU A 43 -23.47 -18.66 -8.44
C GLU A 43 -24.61 -17.79 -9.03
N GLY A 44 -24.35 -16.51 -9.32
CA GLY A 44 -25.33 -15.59 -9.88
C GLY A 44 -26.46 -15.19 -8.93
N LEU A 45 -26.29 -15.39 -7.61
CA LEU A 45 -27.26 -15.01 -6.58
C LEU A 45 -27.22 -13.52 -6.26
N ILE A 46 -26.07 -12.88 -6.48
CA ILE A 46 -25.91 -11.42 -6.46
C ILE A 46 -25.25 -10.94 -7.76
N PRO A 47 -25.60 -9.73 -8.23
CA PRO A 47 -24.87 -9.13 -9.35
C PRO A 47 -23.43 -8.78 -8.94
N ASP A 48 -22.54 -8.53 -9.91
CA ASP A 48 -21.17 -8.11 -9.61
C ASP A 48 -21.19 -6.80 -8.80
N PRO A 49 -20.68 -6.77 -7.55
CA PRO A 49 -20.72 -5.58 -6.70
C PRO A 49 -20.04 -4.37 -7.33
N TYR A 50 -19.06 -4.59 -8.22
CA TYR A 50 -18.27 -3.52 -8.84
C TYR A 50 -18.92 -2.91 -10.07
N PHE A 51 -20.04 -3.46 -10.55
CA PHE A 51 -20.70 -2.94 -11.74
C PHE A 51 -21.78 -1.90 -11.40
N ALA A 52 -21.77 -0.78 -12.13
CA ALA A 52 -22.76 0.29 -12.11
C ALA A 52 -23.12 0.79 -10.70
N ARG A 53 -24.26 0.38 -10.15
CA ARG A 53 -24.71 0.75 -8.79
C ARG A 53 -25.04 -0.45 -7.92
N ASN A 54 -24.42 -1.59 -8.23
CA ASN A 54 -24.71 -2.85 -7.57
C ASN A 54 -24.26 -2.90 -6.11
N GLU A 55 -23.33 -2.04 -5.68
CA GLU A 55 -23.04 -1.83 -4.26
C GLU A 55 -24.32 -1.62 -3.43
N GLU A 56 -25.27 -0.82 -3.93
CA GLU A 56 -26.55 -0.56 -3.23
C GLU A 56 -27.45 -1.80 -3.16
N VAL A 57 -27.30 -2.71 -4.13
CA VAL A 57 -28.12 -3.92 -4.27
C VAL A 57 -27.65 -5.03 -3.35
N VAL A 58 -26.33 -5.14 -3.12
CA VAL A 58 -25.74 -6.28 -2.39
C VAL A 58 -25.65 -6.07 -0.87
N GLN A 59 -26.09 -4.92 -0.35
CA GLN A 59 -26.03 -4.55 1.07
C GLN A 59 -26.67 -5.55 2.04
N TRP A 60 -27.62 -6.37 1.58
CA TRP A 60 -28.32 -7.33 2.42
C TRP A 60 -27.41 -8.46 2.91
N VAL A 61 -26.35 -8.79 2.18
CA VAL A 61 -25.44 -9.91 2.50
C VAL A 61 -24.78 -9.70 3.87
N ALA A 62 -24.31 -8.48 4.15
CA ALA A 62 -23.65 -8.14 5.41
C ALA A 62 -24.60 -8.01 6.61
N LYS A 63 -25.91 -7.99 6.38
CA LYS A 63 -26.95 -7.89 7.43
C LYS A 63 -27.39 -9.25 7.96
N GLN A 64 -26.93 -10.33 7.36
CA GLN A 64 -27.28 -11.69 7.72
C GLN A 64 -26.11 -12.40 8.39
N ASP A 65 -26.46 -13.41 9.17
CA ASP A 65 -25.51 -14.43 9.60
C ASP A 65 -25.35 -15.48 8.49
N TRP A 66 -24.23 -16.17 8.46
CA TRP A 66 -23.94 -17.18 7.44
C TRP A 66 -23.32 -18.41 8.08
N GLU A 67 -23.72 -19.59 7.63
CA GLU A 67 -23.19 -20.85 8.12
C GLU A 67 -22.36 -21.55 7.05
N LEU A 68 -21.14 -21.93 7.41
CA LEU A 68 -20.22 -22.74 6.60
C LEU A 68 -20.08 -24.12 7.24
N THR A 69 -20.39 -25.18 6.50
CA THR A 69 -20.29 -26.56 6.98
C THR A 69 -19.42 -27.43 6.08
N ARG A 70 -18.60 -28.29 6.68
CA ARG A 70 -17.82 -29.32 5.98
C ARG A 70 -17.70 -30.59 6.80
N SER A 71 -17.81 -31.74 6.13
CA SER A 71 -17.46 -33.05 6.69
C SER A 71 -16.04 -33.44 6.33
N PHE A 72 -15.39 -34.18 7.23
CA PHE A 72 -14.10 -34.83 7.01
C PHE A 72 -14.07 -36.17 7.76
N THR A 73 -13.23 -37.11 7.34
CA THR A 73 -13.09 -38.40 8.02
C THR A 73 -11.79 -38.44 8.82
N LEU A 74 -11.86 -38.96 10.03
CA LEU A 74 -10.70 -39.17 10.91
C LEU A 74 -10.83 -40.53 11.60
N ASP A 75 -9.94 -41.46 11.27
CA ASP A 75 -10.00 -42.84 11.79
C ASP A 75 -9.43 -42.93 13.22
N ASP A 76 -8.29 -42.29 13.46
CA ASP A 76 -7.66 -42.22 14.79
C ASP A 76 -7.89 -40.84 15.43
N VAL A 77 -8.81 -40.80 16.38
CA VAL A 77 -9.08 -39.62 17.21
C VAL A 77 -8.26 -39.58 18.49
N GLY A 78 -7.38 -40.56 18.72
CA GLY A 78 -6.49 -40.60 19.87
C GLY A 78 -5.48 -39.45 19.86
N GLY A 79 -5.12 -38.97 21.04
CA GLY A 79 -4.18 -37.86 21.24
C GLY A 79 -4.89 -36.52 21.45
N ASP A 80 -4.09 -35.45 21.38
CA ASP A 80 -4.56 -34.08 21.56
C ASP A 80 -4.69 -33.41 20.19
N TRP A 81 -5.87 -32.89 19.88
CA TRP A 81 -6.20 -32.28 18.60
C TRP A 81 -6.64 -30.83 18.79
N TYR A 82 -6.28 -29.98 17.84
CA TYR A 82 -6.68 -28.57 17.83
C TYR A 82 -6.98 -28.10 16.40
N LEU A 83 -7.88 -27.12 16.26
CA LEU A 83 -8.02 -26.39 15.01
C LEU A 83 -6.93 -25.31 14.93
N ASP A 84 -6.48 -24.97 13.73
CA ASP A 84 -5.55 -23.87 13.47
C ASP A 84 -6.22 -22.94 12.47
N ILE A 85 -6.69 -21.78 12.96
CA ILE A 85 -7.51 -20.83 12.20
C ILE A 85 -6.88 -19.44 12.27
N ASP A 86 -6.70 -18.76 11.15
CA ASP A 86 -6.38 -17.33 11.11
C ASP A 86 -7.21 -16.59 10.06
N TYR A 87 -7.30 -15.26 10.19
CA TYR A 87 -8.14 -14.40 9.35
C TYR A 87 -9.61 -14.83 9.26
N LEU A 88 -10.20 -15.21 10.40
CA LEU A 88 -11.64 -15.46 10.54
C LEU A 88 -12.38 -14.13 10.70
N ASP A 89 -13.17 -13.72 9.70
CA ASP A 89 -13.77 -12.40 9.61
C ASP A 89 -15.29 -12.39 9.94
N THR A 90 -15.71 -11.91 11.11
CA THR A 90 -14.89 -11.56 12.29
C THR A 90 -15.51 -12.14 13.54
N VAL A 91 -16.80 -11.83 13.78
CA VAL A 91 -17.55 -12.39 14.91
C VAL A 91 -18.09 -13.74 14.49
N ALA A 92 -17.60 -14.81 15.08
CA ALA A 92 -17.88 -16.16 14.60
C ALA A 92 -17.92 -17.21 15.72
N SER A 93 -18.80 -18.19 15.57
CA SER A 93 -18.89 -19.35 16.47
C SER A 93 -18.53 -20.62 15.69
N VAL A 94 -17.55 -21.38 16.18
CA VAL A 94 -17.07 -22.62 15.51
C VAL A 94 -17.48 -23.84 16.33
N TYR A 95 -18.06 -24.82 15.65
CA TYR A 95 -18.53 -26.08 16.21
C TYR A 95 -17.85 -27.26 15.54
N VAL A 96 -17.54 -28.29 16.34
CA VAL A 96 -17.11 -29.62 15.87
C VAL A 96 -18.08 -30.64 16.42
N ASN A 97 -18.77 -31.40 15.57
CA ASN A 97 -19.83 -32.34 15.96
C ASN A 97 -20.80 -31.73 16.99
N ASP A 98 -21.32 -30.54 16.68
CA ASP A 98 -22.25 -29.75 17.51
C ASP A 98 -21.70 -29.21 18.84
N ALA A 99 -20.46 -29.54 19.23
CA ALA A 99 -19.80 -28.92 20.36
C ALA A 99 -19.20 -27.58 19.95
N LEU A 100 -19.58 -26.50 20.65
CA LEU A 100 -18.95 -25.18 20.49
C LEU A 100 -17.50 -25.25 21.00
N VAL A 101 -16.54 -24.96 20.12
CA VAL A 101 -15.10 -25.02 20.42
C VAL A 101 -14.41 -23.67 20.42
N LEU A 102 -15.00 -22.66 19.75
CA LEU A 102 -14.43 -21.31 19.65
C LEU A 102 -15.53 -20.27 19.46
N GLU A 103 -15.40 -19.16 20.18
CA GLU A 103 -16.03 -17.87 19.87
C GLU A 103 -14.92 -16.90 19.48
N ALA A 104 -14.96 -16.40 18.25
CA ALA A 104 -13.98 -15.49 17.67
C ALA A 104 -14.59 -14.09 17.50
N ASN A 105 -13.77 -13.05 17.67
CA ASN A 105 -14.19 -11.65 17.55
C ASN A 105 -13.07 -10.75 16.99
N ASN A 106 -12.02 -11.32 16.40
CA ASN A 106 -10.89 -10.59 15.85
C ASN A 106 -10.34 -11.26 14.59
N CYS A 107 -10.42 -10.58 13.45
CA CYS A 107 -9.91 -11.04 12.17
C CYS A 107 -8.38 -11.14 12.14
N PHE A 108 -7.69 -10.44 13.04
CA PHE A 108 -6.24 -10.32 13.03
C PHE A 108 -5.56 -11.24 14.05
N GLN A 109 -6.31 -12.11 14.73
CA GLN A 109 -5.76 -13.13 15.61
C GLN A 109 -5.64 -14.49 14.92
N ARG A 110 -4.88 -15.38 15.56
CA ARG A 110 -4.84 -16.81 15.26
C ARG A 110 -5.46 -17.59 16.41
N TYR A 111 -6.38 -18.47 16.08
CA TYR A 111 -7.13 -19.29 17.03
C TYR A 111 -6.68 -20.74 16.97
N ARG A 112 -6.41 -21.33 18.14
CA ARG A 112 -5.96 -22.72 18.29
C ARG A 112 -6.74 -23.53 19.34
N PRO A 113 -8.09 -23.63 19.26
CA PRO A 113 -8.90 -24.30 20.26
C PRO A 113 -8.63 -25.82 20.31
N ASP A 114 -8.59 -26.41 21.51
CA ASP A 114 -8.59 -27.87 21.70
C ASP A 114 -9.95 -28.43 21.25
N VAL A 115 -9.92 -29.42 20.37
CA VAL A 115 -11.13 -30.10 19.83
C VAL A 115 -11.14 -31.60 20.11
N SER A 116 -10.19 -32.09 20.89
CA SER A 116 -9.97 -33.53 21.13
C SER A 116 -11.22 -34.24 21.63
N LYS A 117 -12.00 -33.59 22.52
CA LYS A 117 -13.23 -34.14 23.09
C LYS A 117 -14.44 -34.07 22.16
N ALA A 118 -14.37 -33.25 21.11
CA ALA A 118 -15.45 -33.07 20.16
C ALA A 118 -15.35 -34.04 18.98
N LEU A 119 -14.15 -34.57 18.69
CA LEU A 119 -13.91 -35.51 17.59
C LEU A 119 -14.45 -36.92 17.88
N LYS A 120 -14.82 -37.64 16.82
CA LYS A 120 -15.22 -39.05 16.86
C LYS A 120 -14.58 -39.82 15.71
N ALA A 121 -14.34 -41.11 15.90
CA ALA A 121 -13.82 -41.96 14.82
C ALA A 121 -14.81 -42.02 13.64
N GLY A 122 -14.31 -41.93 12.42
CA GLY A 122 -15.10 -41.87 11.20
C GLY A 122 -15.42 -40.44 10.78
N GLU A 123 -16.64 -40.20 10.29
CA GLU A 123 -17.04 -38.88 9.78
C GLU A 123 -17.25 -37.87 10.92
N ASN A 124 -16.66 -36.69 10.77
CA ASN A 124 -16.79 -35.53 11.64
C ASN A 124 -17.31 -34.34 10.82
N THR A 125 -18.02 -33.42 11.48
CA THR A 125 -18.53 -32.20 10.85
C THR A 125 -18.01 -30.96 11.58
N ILE A 126 -17.56 -29.96 10.82
CA ILE A 126 -17.22 -28.64 11.31
C ILE A 126 -18.22 -27.65 10.76
N ARG A 127 -18.66 -26.73 11.62
CA ARG A 127 -19.64 -25.71 11.32
C ARG A 127 -19.15 -24.36 11.84
N ILE A 128 -19.07 -23.36 10.99
CA ILE A 128 -18.66 -21.99 11.32
C ILE A 128 -19.86 -21.10 11.07
N VAL A 129 -20.34 -20.42 12.12
CA VAL A 129 -21.39 -19.41 12.00
C VAL A 129 -20.72 -18.05 12.04
N LEU A 130 -20.75 -17.33 10.92
CA LEU A 130 -20.29 -15.95 10.79
C LEU A 130 -21.46 -15.02 11.10
N HIS A 131 -21.34 -14.20 12.15
CA HIS A 131 -22.38 -13.27 12.57
C HIS A 131 -22.25 -11.94 11.82
N SER A 132 -23.38 -11.28 11.55
CA SER A 132 -23.39 -9.97 10.90
C SER A 132 -22.51 -8.95 11.65
N SER A 133 -21.49 -8.43 10.96
CA SER A 133 -20.62 -7.37 11.51
C SER A 133 -21.40 -6.10 11.86
N ILE A 134 -22.48 -5.81 11.14
CA ILE A 134 -23.33 -4.64 11.38
C ILE A 134 -24.05 -4.77 12.72
N SER A 135 -24.74 -5.90 12.93
CA SER A 135 -25.46 -6.17 14.18
C SER A 135 -24.50 -6.28 15.37
N ALA A 136 -23.36 -6.94 15.18
CA ALA A 136 -22.35 -7.09 16.24
C ALA A 136 -21.73 -5.74 16.64
N GLY A 137 -21.36 -4.89 15.68
CA GLY A 137 -20.82 -3.55 15.94
C GLY A 137 -21.81 -2.67 16.70
N ALA A 138 -23.10 -2.69 16.31
CA ALA A 138 -24.15 -1.97 17.03
C ALA A 138 -24.32 -2.45 18.47
N ALA A 139 -24.36 -3.77 18.70
CA ALA A 139 -24.49 -4.34 20.04
C ALA A 139 -23.28 -4.00 20.94
N LEU A 140 -22.07 -3.92 20.38
CA LEU A 140 -20.88 -3.49 21.12
C LEU A 140 -20.91 -1.99 21.44
N GLN A 141 -21.41 -1.16 20.51
CA GLN A 141 -21.56 0.28 20.73
C GLN A 141 -22.54 0.58 21.88
N GLU A 142 -23.65 -0.16 21.96
CA GLU A 142 -24.65 -0.03 23.04
C GLU A 142 -24.10 -0.39 24.43
N LYS A 143 -23.11 -1.30 24.48
CA LYS A 143 -22.46 -1.71 25.74
C LYS A 143 -21.40 -0.72 26.21
N GLN A 144 -21.01 0.25 25.39
CA GLN A 144 -19.96 1.20 25.77
C GLN A 144 -20.42 2.13 26.90
N PRO A 145 -19.52 2.49 27.83
CA PRO A 145 -19.84 3.44 28.90
C PRO A 145 -20.12 4.85 28.39
N PHE A 146 -19.73 5.16 27.16
CA PHE A 146 -20.05 6.37 26.42
C PHE A 146 -19.97 6.07 24.91
N TYR A 147 -20.58 6.91 24.09
CA TYR A 147 -20.57 6.72 22.64
C TYR A 147 -19.15 6.82 22.05
N ILE A 148 -18.80 5.97 21.10
CA ILE A 148 -17.48 5.97 20.45
C ILE A 148 -17.68 6.41 18.98
N PRO A 149 -17.33 7.66 18.63
CA PRO A 149 -17.65 8.17 17.32
C PRO A 149 -16.78 7.54 16.22
N TYR A 150 -17.37 7.44 15.02
CA TYR A 150 -16.74 6.95 13.80
C TYR A 150 -17.03 7.93 12.65
N SER A 151 -16.20 7.91 11.61
CA SER A 151 -16.34 8.74 10.42
C SER A 151 -17.43 8.19 9.51
N THR A 152 -18.56 8.88 9.42
CA THR A 152 -19.65 8.52 8.49
C THR A 152 -19.32 8.81 7.03
N GLY A 153 -18.34 9.68 6.77
CA GLY A 153 -17.85 9.98 5.42
C GLY A 153 -16.91 8.91 4.89
N ASN A 154 -15.98 8.44 5.72
CA ASN A 154 -15.07 7.35 5.33
C ASN A 154 -15.78 6.00 5.49
N SER A 155 -16.39 5.73 6.64
CA SER A 155 -17.04 4.46 6.95
C SER A 155 -18.57 4.64 7.01
N PRO A 156 -19.27 4.61 5.86
CA PRO A 156 -20.72 4.79 5.81
C PRO A 156 -21.50 3.63 6.47
N ILE A 157 -20.91 2.44 6.60
CA ILE A 157 -21.50 1.35 7.40
C ILE A 157 -21.16 1.58 8.89
N PRO A 158 -22.18 1.77 9.77
CA PRO A 158 -21.94 2.15 11.16
C PRO A 158 -21.13 1.18 12.01
N ASN A 159 -20.46 1.73 13.03
CA ASN A 159 -19.89 1.01 14.18
C ASN A 159 -18.80 -0.03 13.83
N GLY A 160 -18.15 0.07 12.66
CA GLY A 160 -17.05 -0.82 12.29
C GLY A 160 -15.82 -0.70 13.19
N ASN A 161 -15.60 0.49 13.76
CA ASN A 161 -14.57 0.79 14.76
C ASN A 161 -14.73 0.00 16.07
N MET A 162 -15.90 -0.59 16.31
CA MET A 162 -16.16 -1.44 17.48
C MET A 162 -15.59 -2.86 17.32
N LEU A 163 -15.18 -3.23 16.11
CA LEU A 163 -14.72 -4.57 15.75
C LEU A 163 -13.25 -4.55 15.33
N ARG A 164 -12.52 -5.63 15.64
CA ARG A 164 -11.17 -5.86 15.13
C ARG A 164 -11.23 -6.56 13.78
N LYS A 165 -11.53 -5.75 12.77
CA LYS A 165 -11.79 -6.11 11.36
C LYS A 165 -11.16 -5.04 10.45
N PRO A 166 -10.78 -5.35 9.19
CA PRO A 166 -10.36 -4.33 8.24
C PRO A 166 -11.36 -3.19 8.16
N GLN A 167 -10.91 -1.97 8.45
CA GLN A 167 -11.81 -0.83 8.62
C GLN A 167 -12.39 -0.36 7.29
N CYS A 168 -11.63 -0.50 6.20
CA CYS A 168 -12.10 -0.19 4.85
C CYS A 168 -13.26 -1.10 4.39
N HIS A 169 -13.48 -2.28 4.99
CA HIS A 169 -14.64 -3.12 4.68
C HIS A 169 -15.98 -2.39 4.90
N PHE A 170 -16.02 -1.42 5.81
CA PHE A 170 -17.19 -0.60 6.10
C PHE A 170 -17.41 0.55 5.10
N GLY A 171 -16.61 0.57 4.02
CA GLY A 171 -16.42 1.68 3.10
C GLY A 171 -15.20 2.51 3.47
N TRP A 172 -14.71 3.27 2.49
CA TRP A 172 -13.74 4.34 2.68
C TRP A 172 -14.01 5.43 1.64
N ASP A 173 -13.36 6.58 1.74
CA ASP A 173 -13.45 7.64 0.71
C ASP A 173 -12.76 7.28 -0.63
N TRP A 174 -12.32 6.03 -0.77
CA TRP A 174 -11.90 5.33 -1.99
C TRP A 174 -12.41 3.88 -2.08
N ASN A 175 -13.05 3.31 -1.04
CA ASN A 175 -13.45 1.89 -1.03
C ASN A 175 -14.96 1.69 -1.19
N ILE A 176 -15.36 0.57 -1.77
CA ILE A 176 -16.74 0.08 -1.75
C ILE A 176 -17.17 -0.26 -0.31
N ALA A 177 -18.42 0.04 0.05
CA ALA A 177 -18.97 -0.20 1.38
C ALA A 177 -19.94 -1.39 1.38
N ILE A 178 -19.43 -2.62 1.56
CA ILE A 178 -20.24 -3.85 1.55
C ILE A 178 -19.97 -4.81 2.72
N ALA A 179 -19.03 -4.49 3.61
CA ALA A 179 -18.69 -5.27 4.81
C ALA A 179 -18.63 -6.80 4.56
N PRO A 180 -17.71 -7.29 3.70
CA PRO A 180 -17.61 -8.71 3.38
C PRO A 180 -17.36 -9.57 4.62
N LEU A 181 -17.73 -10.84 4.56
CA LEU A 181 -17.52 -11.83 5.62
C LEU A 181 -16.89 -13.08 5.02
N GLY A 182 -16.08 -13.78 5.80
CA GLY A 182 -15.42 -14.99 5.33
C GLY A 182 -14.33 -15.49 6.26
N LEU A 183 -13.47 -16.34 5.71
CA LEU A 183 -12.25 -16.81 6.34
C LEU A 183 -11.15 -16.68 5.28
N TYR A 184 -10.18 -15.81 5.52
CA TYR A 184 -9.19 -15.40 4.51
C TYR A 184 -7.83 -16.10 4.68
N GLY A 185 -7.69 -16.92 5.72
CA GLY A 185 -6.44 -17.55 6.09
C GLY A 185 -6.55 -19.05 6.27
N THR A 186 -5.70 -19.59 7.13
CA THR A 186 -5.58 -21.03 7.41
C THR A 186 -6.88 -21.57 8.03
N ILE A 187 -7.26 -22.79 7.63
CA ILE A 187 -8.17 -23.64 8.40
C ILE A 187 -7.68 -25.09 8.30
N ALA A 188 -7.19 -25.62 9.42
CA ALA A 188 -6.66 -26.98 9.47
C ALA A 188 -6.97 -27.63 10.82
N LEU A 189 -7.10 -28.95 10.83
CA LEU A 189 -7.10 -29.75 12.05
C LEU A 189 -5.71 -30.34 12.24
N LYS A 190 -5.12 -30.18 13.43
CA LYS A 190 -3.74 -30.62 13.70
C LYS A 190 -3.69 -31.44 14.99
N LYS A 191 -2.84 -32.46 14.99
CA LYS A 191 -2.51 -33.26 16.17
C LYS A 191 -1.34 -32.61 16.90
N LEU A 192 -1.54 -32.32 18.18
CA LEU A 192 -0.48 -31.89 19.09
C LEU A 192 0.29 -33.11 19.55
N GLU A 193 1.55 -33.17 19.14
CA GLU A 193 2.53 -34.12 19.69
C GLU A 193 3.14 -33.54 20.99
N ILE A 194 4.41 -33.84 21.28
CA ILE A 194 5.06 -33.38 22.52
C ILE A 194 4.97 -31.86 22.68
N ALA A 195 5.29 -31.10 21.62
CA ALA A 195 5.18 -29.65 21.59
C ALA A 195 5.13 -29.13 20.17
N ARG A 196 4.30 -28.10 19.91
CA ARG A 196 4.20 -27.40 18.62
C ARG A 196 4.89 -26.05 18.64
N ILE A 197 5.28 -25.53 17.49
CA ILE A 197 5.83 -24.19 17.29
C ILE A 197 4.68 -23.17 17.31
N GLU A 198 4.76 -22.24 18.26
CA GLU A 198 3.88 -21.08 18.32
C GLU A 198 4.41 -19.94 17.46
N ASN A 199 5.69 -19.59 17.61
CA ASN A 199 6.34 -18.55 16.81
C ASN A 199 7.85 -18.73 16.75
N VAL A 200 8.45 -18.12 15.72
CA VAL A 200 9.89 -18.02 15.50
C VAL A 200 10.23 -16.54 15.32
N VAL A 201 11.04 -16.00 16.22
CA VAL A 201 11.46 -14.59 16.20
C VAL A 201 12.99 -14.55 16.10
N SER A 202 13.50 -13.65 15.26
CA SER A 202 14.93 -13.41 15.10
C SER A 202 15.32 -12.01 15.56
N GLN A 203 16.38 -11.90 16.35
CA GLN A 203 17.04 -10.64 16.70
C GLN A 203 18.48 -10.67 16.19
N GLN A 204 19.02 -9.52 15.80
CA GLN A 204 20.35 -9.40 15.20
C GLN A 204 21.21 -8.51 16.09
N VAL A 205 22.43 -8.95 16.41
CA VAL A 205 23.47 -8.13 17.02
C VAL A 205 24.58 -7.98 16.00
N HIS A 206 24.78 -6.75 15.51
CA HIS A 206 25.85 -6.41 14.57
C HIS A 206 27.07 -5.97 15.38
N ASN A 207 28.18 -6.67 15.23
CA ASN A 207 29.39 -6.48 16.02
C ASN A 207 30.37 -5.48 15.37
N ASP A 208 31.26 -4.88 16.15
CA ASP A 208 32.25 -3.90 15.68
C ASP A 208 33.24 -4.47 14.64
N ASP A 209 33.45 -5.78 14.63
CA ASP A 209 34.28 -6.48 13.64
C ASP A 209 33.57 -6.77 12.31
N GLY A 210 32.29 -6.40 12.19
CA GLY A 210 31.44 -6.60 11.02
C GLY A 210 30.71 -7.94 10.97
N SER A 211 30.90 -8.82 11.96
CA SER A 211 30.13 -10.05 12.10
C SER A 211 28.71 -9.79 12.63
N VAL A 212 27.80 -10.75 12.45
CA VAL A 212 26.44 -10.70 13.00
C VAL A 212 26.14 -11.95 13.81
N ASP A 213 25.71 -11.75 15.06
CA ASP A 213 25.09 -12.79 15.87
C ASP A 213 23.56 -12.75 15.70
N LEU A 214 23.03 -13.78 15.06
CA LEU A 214 21.60 -13.98 14.87
C LEU A 214 21.04 -14.82 16.02
N LYS A 215 20.30 -14.18 16.91
CA LYS A 215 19.56 -14.83 17.99
C LYS A 215 18.19 -15.29 17.49
N VAL A 216 17.97 -16.59 17.40
CA VAL A 216 16.70 -17.20 17.00
C VAL A 216 15.99 -17.73 18.24
N THR A 217 14.81 -17.19 18.54
CA THR A 217 13.97 -17.61 19.66
C THR A 217 12.71 -18.29 19.13
N VAL A 218 12.43 -19.48 19.64
CA VAL A 218 11.27 -20.31 19.28
C VAL A 218 10.42 -20.47 20.53
N ALA A 219 9.14 -20.10 20.43
CA ALA A 219 8.15 -20.45 21.45
C ALA A 219 7.52 -21.80 21.07
N LEU A 220 7.58 -22.75 22.00
CA LEU A 220 6.96 -24.06 21.89
C LEU A 220 5.80 -24.18 22.87
N PHE A 221 4.63 -24.62 22.40
CA PHE A 221 3.51 -24.96 23.28
C PHE A 221 3.41 -26.46 23.48
N ALA A 222 3.26 -26.89 24.73
CA ALA A 222 3.00 -28.28 25.11
C ALA A 222 1.83 -28.38 26.09
N LYS A 223 1.09 -29.51 26.08
CA LYS A 223 0.02 -29.78 27.05
C LYS A 223 0.55 -30.29 28.39
N GLY A 224 1.75 -30.86 28.39
CA GLY A 224 2.37 -31.49 29.55
C GLY A 224 3.89 -31.51 29.42
N ALA A 225 4.55 -32.09 30.43
CA ALA A 225 6.00 -32.22 30.43
C ALA A 225 6.47 -33.26 29.40
N GLY A 226 7.55 -32.95 28.69
CA GLY A 226 8.13 -33.84 27.68
C GLY A 226 9.50 -33.38 27.19
N ILE A 227 10.06 -34.13 26.24
CA ILE A 227 11.32 -33.77 25.56
C ILE A 227 11.03 -33.65 24.07
N ALA A 228 11.09 -32.43 23.53
CA ALA A 228 10.92 -32.17 22.11
C ALA A 228 12.28 -32.14 21.41
N GLN A 229 12.35 -32.69 20.20
CA GLN A 229 13.52 -32.53 19.32
C GLN A 229 13.30 -31.30 18.46
N LEU A 230 14.26 -30.38 18.46
CA LEU A 230 14.20 -29.12 17.74
C LEU A 230 15.44 -28.96 16.88
N TYR A 231 15.26 -28.73 15.59
CA TYR A 231 16.33 -28.46 14.64
C TYR A 231 16.27 -27.00 14.24
N PHE A 232 17.40 -26.30 14.36
CA PHE A 232 17.58 -24.96 13.81
C PHE A 232 18.49 -25.08 12.60
N SER A 233 18.12 -24.42 11.50
CA SER A 233 19.00 -24.30 10.34
C SER A 233 19.04 -22.85 9.84
N LEU A 234 20.23 -22.41 9.43
CA LEU A 234 20.47 -21.16 8.71
C LEU A 234 21.30 -21.50 7.48
N ASP A 235 20.69 -21.47 6.31
CA ASP A 235 21.23 -22.05 5.07
C ASP A 235 21.77 -23.49 5.29
N ASP A 236 23.07 -23.70 5.09
CA ASP A 236 23.73 -25.01 5.23
C ASP A 236 24.05 -25.39 6.70
N ALA A 237 24.02 -24.42 7.63
CA ALA A 237 24.27 -24.69 9.04
C ALA A 237 23.03 -25.33 9.68
N ARG A 238 23.20 -26.46 10.38
CA ARG A 238 22.10 -27.13 11.11
C ARG A 238 22.56 -27.62 12.46
N VAL A 239 21.74 -27.39 13.49
CA VAL A 239 21.94 -27.90 14.84
C VAL A 239 20.68 -28.59 15.33
N ARG A 240 20.85 -29.63 16.15
CA ARG A 240 19.76 -30.29 16.87
C ARG A 240 19.89 -30.02 18.36
N LEU A 241 18.76 -29.70 18.99
CA LEU A 241 18.61 -29.62 20.44
C LEU A 241 17.51 -30.58 20.89
N ASP A 242 17.74 -31.26 22.01
CA ASP A 242 16.69 -31.98 22.73
C ASP A 242 16.30 -31.11 23.93
N VAL A 243 15.06 -30.60 23.94
CA VAL A 243 14.60 -29.56 24.87
C VAL A 243 13.49 -30.09 25.77
N GLY A 244 13.64 -29.86 27.08
CA GLY A 244 12.57 -30.11 28.04
C GLY A 244 11.49 -29.05 27.92
N VAL A 245 10.24 -29.48 27.75
CA VAL A 245 9.05 -28.61 27.73
C VAL A 245 8.15 -28.92 28.92
N ASN A 246 7.38 -27.93 29.36
CA ASN A 246 6.32 -28.08 30.36
C ASN A 246 4.98 -27.67 29.77
N ALA A 247 3.88 -27.91 30.52
CA ALA A 247 2.57 -27.41 30.13
C ALA A 247 2.60 -25.88 29.94
N GLY A 248 2.04 -25.42 28.81
CA GLY A 248 2.09 -24.02 28.38
C GLY A 248 3.25 -23.74 27.41
N GLU A 249 3.66 -22.49 27.34
CA GLU A 249 4.75 -22.05 26.46
C GLU A 249 6.13 -22.24 27.10
N THR A 250 7.08 -22.71 26.29
CA THR A 250 8.50 -22.79 26.61
C THR A 250 9.30 -22.10 25.51
N SER A 251 10.12 -21.11 25.87
CA SER A 251 10.97 -20.40 24.91
C SER A 251 12.37 -21.00 24.85
N ILE A 252 12.82 -21.35 23.64
CA ILE A 252 14.16 -21.87 23.38
C ILE A 252 14.90 -20.88 22.50
N THR A 253 16.18 -20.62 22.80
CA THR A 253 17.02 -19.69 22.03
C THR A 253 18.27 -20.40 21.50
N HIS A 254 18.57 -20.18 20.22
CA HIS A 254 19.83 -20.57 19.59
C HIS A 254 20.48 -19.35 18.92
N PHE A 255 21.81 -19.35 18.81
CA PHE A 255 22.59 -18.28 18.19
C PHE A 255 23.35 -18.83 16.98
N PHE A 256 23.18 -18.19 15.83
CA PHE A 256 24.05 -18.39 14.67
C PHE A 256 25.02 -17.21 14.56
N HIS A 257 26.31 -17.51 14.38
CA HIS A 257 27.33 -16.49 14.12
C HIS A 257 27.64 -16.42 12.62
N VAL A 258 27.62 -15.21 12.05
CA VAL A 258 27.91 -14.97 10.63
C VAL A 258 29.10 -14.02 10.52
N ASP A 259 30.28 -14.56 10.23
CA ASP A 259 31.54 -13.79 10.20
C ASP A 259 31.55 -12.65 9.16
N LYS A 260 30.98 -12.91 7.98
CA LYS A 260 31.00 -12.01 6.81
C LYS A 260 29.60 -11.94 6.20
N PRO A 261 28.67 -11.23 6.86
CA PRO A 261 27.28 -11.20 6.44
C PRO A 261 27.15 -10.50 5.09
N LYS A 262 26.30 -11.04 4.22
CA LYS A 262 25.74 -10.29 3.10
C LYS A 262 24.55 -9.50 3.63
N LEU A 263 24.65 -8.18 3.59
CA LEU A 263 23.59 -7.31 4.12
C LEU A 263 22.43 -7.21 3.14
N TRP A 264 21.22 -7.14 3.69
CA TRP A 264 20.03 -6.77 2.93
C TRP A 264 19.97 -5.25 2.76
N TRP A 265 19.70 -4.78 1.54
CA TRP A 265 19.55 -3.36 1.22
C TRP A 265 18.20 -3.05 0.58
N PRO A 266 17.62 -1.86 0.85
CA PRO A 266 16.46 -1.37 0.13
C PRO A 266 16.72 -1.23 -1.38
N ALA A 267 15.64 -1.23 -2.16
CA ALA A 267 15.67 -1.07 -3.61
C ALA A 267 16.50 0.16 -4.02
N GLY A 268 17.39 -0.03 -5.00
CA GLY A 268 18.31 0.99 -5.49
C GLY A 268 19.50 1.31 -4.56
N ASN A 269 19.70 0.57 -3.46
CA ASN A 269 20.78 0.83 -2.49
C ASN A 269 21.77 -0.33 -2.29
N GLY A 270 21.53 -1.49 -2.90
CA GLY A 270 22.39 -2.67 -2.82
C GLY A 270 21.64 -3.95 -3.15
N GLU A 271 22.26 -5.10 -2.85
CA GLU A 271 21.65 -6.44 -2.97
C GLU A 271 20.63 -6.68 -1.85
N GLN A 272 19.51 -7.33 -2.18
CA GLN A 272 18.50 -7.80 -1.22
C GLN A 272 18.89 -9.19 -0.71
N ALA A 273 20.05 -9.31 -0.04
CA ALA A 273 20.54 -10.61 0.42
C ALA A 273 19.59 -11.23 1.47
N LEU A 274 19.16 -12.47 1.22
CA LEU A 274 18.25 -13.22 2.07
C LEU A 274 18.84 -14.59 2.41
N TYR A 275 18.70 -14.99 3.67
CA TYR A 275 19.11 -16.27 4.22
C TYR A 275 17.86 -17.11 4.55
N ALA A 276 17.94 -18.42 4.37
CA ALA A 276 16.87 -19.34 4.74
C ALA A 276 17.04 -19.78 6.20
N LEU A 277 16.16 -19.29 7.08
CA LEU A 277 16.06 -19.72 8.47
C LEU A 277 14.93 -20.75 8.59
N SER A 278 15.23 -21.94 9.08
CA SER A 278 14.22 -22.96 9.37
C SER A 278 14.29 -23.45 10.82
N VAL A 279 13.13 -23.66 11.41
CA VAL A 279 12.97 -24.33 12.70
C VAL A 279 12.06 -25.52 12.50
N GLU A 280 12.51 -26.70 12.91
CA GLU A 280 11.83 -27.96 12.64
C GLU A 280 11.67 -28.77 13.94
N THR A 281 10.47 -29.29 14.17
CA THR A 281 10.20 -30.38 15.12
C THR A 281 10.08 -31.69 14.35
N ASN A 282 9.82 -32.80 15.04
CA ASN A 282 9.61 -34.10 14.37
C ASN A 282 8.41 -34.15 13.41
N PHE A 283 7.50 -33.16 13.45
CA PHE A 283 6.24 -33.21 12.72
C PHE A 283 5.90 -31.92 11.97
N GLU A 284 6.53 -30.79 12.31
CA GLU A 284 6.32 -29.52 11.61
C GLU A 284 7.63 -28.80 11.32
N THR A 285 7.68 -28.08 10.20
CA THR A 285 8.79 -27.17 9.87
C THR A 285 8.25 -25.78 9.61
N VAL A 286 8.89 -24.78 10.18
CA VAL A 286 8.64 -23.36 9.95
C VAL A 286 9.85 -22.75 9.25
N THR A 287 9.66 -22.26 8.03
CA THR A 287 10.71 -21.59 7.25
C THR A 287 10.43 -20.08 7.11
N ARG A 288 11.50 -19.29 7.17
CA ARG A 288 11.52 -17.83 7.00
C ARG A 288 12.70 -17.42 6.14
N GLN A 289 12.47 -16.44 5.27
CA GLN A 289 13.56 -15.66 4.68
C GLN A 289 13.90 -14.54 5.66
N ILE A 290 15.18 -14.36 5.95
CA ILE A 290 15.67 -13.27 6.80
C ILE A 290 16.73 -12.47 6.07
N GLY A 291 16.78 -11.16 6.31
CA GLY A 291 17.83 -10.28 5.79
C GLY A 291 18.60 -9.67 6.95
N LEU A 292 19.93 -9.65 6.85
CA LEU A 292 20.80 -9.07 7.86
C LEU A 292 20.96 -7.57 7.60
N ARG A 293 20.49 -6.72 8.52
CA ARG A 293 20.51 -5.26 8.37
C ARG A 293 20.31 -4.53 9.69
N THR A 294 20.85 -3.31 9.78
CA THR A 294 20.50 -2.35 10.84
C THR A 294 19.52 -1.30 10.31
N VAL A 295 18.62 -0.84 11.18
CA VAL A 295 17.67 0.24 10.91
C VAL A 295 17.62 1.16 12.12
N GLU A 296 17.71 2.46 11.90
CA GLU A 296 17.52 3.49 12.91
C GLU A 296 16.52 4.54 12.38
N LEU A 297 15.60 5.00 13.23
CA LEU A 297 14.78 6.18 12.98
C LEU A 297 15.42 7.37 13.69
N ILE A 298 15.83 8.38 12.91
CA ILE A 298 16.51 9.56 13.42
C ILE A 298 15.47 10.65 13.73
N THR A 299 15.22 10.88 15.03
CA THR A 299 14.30 11.89 15.56
C THR A 299 14.98 12.96 16.41
N THR A 300 16.27 13.20 16.16
CA THR A 300 17.04 14.22 16.89
C THR A 300 16.50 15.62 16.63
N GLU A 301 16.47 16.46 17.65
CA GLU A 301 16.06 17.87 17.53
C GLU A 301 17.08 18.71 16.74
N ASP A 302 16.58 19.72 16.03
CA ASP A 302 17.36 20.77 15.36
C ASP A 302 16.57 22.09 15.31
N GLU A 303 17.11 23.11 14.62
CA GLU A 303 16.48 24.45 14.55
C GLU A 303 15.08 24.45 13.93
N ALA A 304 14.74 23.46 13.11
CA ALA A 304 13.42 23.37 12.48
C ALA A 304 12.41 22.59 13.35
N GLY A 305 12.87 21.80 14.32
CA GLY A 305 12.01 20.96 15.18
C GLY A 305 12.70 19.63 15.47
N SER A 306 12.17 18.52 14.94
CA SER A 306 12.75 17.18 15.09
C SER A 306 12.88 16.50 13.74
N ARG A 307 14.04 15.91 13.47
CA ARG A 307 14.27 15.14 12.23
C ARG A 307 13.29 13.97 12.12
N PHE A 308 13.10 13.48 10.90
CA PHE A 308 12.49 12.18 10.66
C PHE A 308 13.17 11.58 9.44
N ALA A 309 14.12 10.66 9.67
CA ALA A 309 14.88 10.02 8.61
C ALA A 309 15.16 8.56 8.96
N LEU A 310 15.11 7.68 7.96
CA LEU A 310 15.47 6.28 8.10
C LEU A 310 16.94 6.09 7.73
N LYS A 311 17.70 5.45 8.62
CA LYS A 311 19.11 5.11 8.41
C LYS A 311 19.26 3.60 8.40
N VAL A 312 19.62 3.05 7.23
CA VAL A 312 19.76 1.60 7.01
C VAL A 312 21.23 1.29 6.73
N ASN A 313 21.79 0.32 7.45
CA ASN A 313 23.21 -0.07 7.33
C ASN A 313 24.14 1.15 7.37
N SER A 314 23.92 1.99 8.38
CA SER A 314 24.64 3.26 8.63
C SER A 314 24.41 4.39 7.63
N ARG A 315 23.50 4.24 6.66
CA ARG A 315 23.23 5.25 5.62
C ARG A 315 21.81 5.81 5.71
N GLU A 316 21.67 7.12 5.77
CA GLU A 316 20.36 7.77 5.65
C GLU A 316 19.81 7.57 4.23
N ILE A 317 18.60 7.02 4.14
CA ILE A 317 17.89 6.71 2.89
C ILE A 317 16.74 7.69 2.75
N PHE A 318 16.69 8.42 1.63
CA PHE A 318 15.51 9.20 1.31
C PHE A 318 14.38 8.24 0.94
N ALA A 319 13.28 8.29 1.70
CA ALA A 319 12.14 7.40 1.48
C ALA A 319 11.30 7.90 0.30
N ARG A 320 11.20 7.10 -0.76
CA ARG A 320 10.41 7.37 -1.96
C ARG A 320 9.39 6.28 -2.09
N GLY A 321 8.12 6.60 -1.95
CA GLY A 321 7.11 5.56 -1.90
C GLY A 321 5.69 6.06 -2.01
N ALA A 322 4.79 5.15 -1.66
CA ALA A 322 3.37 5.35 -1.66
C ALA A 322 2.69 4.55 -0.54
N ASN A 323 1.49 4.97 -0.17
CA ASN A 323 0.65 4.23 0.77
C ASN A 323 -0.02 3.06 0.06
N TRP A 324 0.08 1.88 0.66
CA TRP A 324 -0.56 0.64 0.24
C TRP A 324 -1.88 0.46 0.98
N ILE A 325 -2.91 0.20 0.18
CA ILE A 325 -4.22 -0.28 0.65
C ILE A 325 -4.42 -1.71 0.15
N PRO A 326 -5.41 -2.47 0.65
CA PRO A 326 -5.62 -3.86 0.20
C PRO A 326 -5.70 -3.99 -1.33
N ALA A 327 -5.26 -5.12 -1.87
CA ALA A 327 -5.23 -5.33 -3.32
C ALA A 327 -6.63 -5.43 -3.96
N ASP A 328 -7.63 -5.82 -3.17
CA ASP A 328 -9.03 -5.92 -3.59
C ASP A 328 -9.96 -5.71 -2.38
N ALA A 329 -11.18 -5.22 -2.59
CA ALA A 329 -12.19 -5.12 -1.52
C ALA A 329 -12.79 -6.49 -1.16
N LEU A 330 -12.64 -7.49 -2.03
CA LEU A 330 -13.05 -8.87 -1.81
C LEU A 330 -11.82 -9.78 -1.82
N PHE A 331 -11.58 -10.45 -0.70
CA PHE A 331 -10.39 -11.27 -0.51
C PHE A 331 -10.20 -12.32 -1.62
N SER A 332 -11.27 -12.98 -2.06
CA SER A 332 -11.20 -14.05 -3.07
C SER A 332 -10.75 -13.57 -4.46
N ARG A 333 -10.76 -12.24 -4.70
CA ARG A 333 -10.27 -11.62 -5.94
C ARG A 333 -8.79 -11.21 -5.86
N SER A 334 -8.22 -11.14 -4.64
CA SER A 334 -6.79 -10.92 -4.43
C SER A 334 -5.97 -12.15 -4.80
N LYS A 335 -4.77 -11.94 -5.36
CA LYS A 335 -3.84 -13.03 -5.71
C LYS A 335 -2.38 -12.63 -5.48
N PRO A 336 -1.51 -13.53 -5.01
CA PRO A 336 -0.09 -13.24 -4.81
C PRO A 336 0.60 -12.70 -6.06
N GLU A 337 0.26 -13.20 -7.25
CA GLU A 337 0.86 -12.78 -8.51
C GLU A 337 0.44 -11.35 -8.89
N LEU A 338 -0.83 -10.99 -8.68
CA LEU A 338 -1.33 -9.65 -8.96
C LEU A 338 -0.73 -8.63 -7.99
N THR A 339 -0.62 -8.99 -6.71
CA THR A 339 0.04 -8.14 -5.71
C THR A 339 1.54 -7.99 -6.00
N ALA A 340 2.21 -9.06 -6.45
CA ALA A 340 3.60 -8.98 -6.88
C ALA A 340 3.79 -7.99 -8.04
N ASP A 341 2.89 -7.97 -9.02
CA ASP A 341 2.93 -7.01 -10.13
C ASP A 341 2.72 -5.55 -9.68
N LEU A 342 1.84 -5.31 -8.70
CA LEU A 342 1.65 -3.98 -8.10
C LEU A 342 2.91 -3.51 -7.35
N LEU A 343 3.53 -4.37 -6.56
CA LEU A 343 4.76 -4.06 -5.83
C LEU A 343 5.96 -3.92 -6.77
N GLN A 344 6.04 -4.74 -7.82
CA GLN A 344 7.05 -4.59 -8.86
C GLN A 344 6.90 -3.26 -9.58
N SER A 345 5.66 -2.81 -9.84
CA SER A 345 5.40 -1.50 -10.41
C SER A 345 5.97 -0.37 -9.54
N ALA A 346 5.85 -0.46 -8.20
CA ALA A 346 6.46 0.48 -7.28
C ALA A 346 8.01 0.53 -7.43
N VAL A 347 8.68 -0.64 -7.48
CA VAL A 347 10.13 -0.72 -7.71
C VAL A 347 10.53 -0.11 -9.05
N ASP A 348 9.78 -0.42 -10.11
CA ASP A 348 10.04 0.08 -11.46
C ASP A 348 9.81 1.60 -11.58
N ALA A 349 9.06 2.18 -10.64
CA ALA A 349 8.91 3.62 -10.45
C ALA A 349 9.92 4.22 -9.45
N ASN A 350 11.00 3.50 -9.15
CA ASN A 350 12.10 3.90 -8.26
C ASN A 350 11.71 4.06 -6.78
N MET A 351 10.61 3.45 -6.33
CA MET A 351 10.26 3.44 -4.92
C MET A 351 11.17 2.49 -4.12
N ASN A 352 11.34 2.80 -2.84
CA ASN A 352 12.08 2.00 -1.88
C ASN A 352 11.33 1.80 -0.55
N VAL A 353 10.13 2.38 -0.42
CA VAL A 353 9.25 2.20 0.75
C VAL A 353 7.79 2.04 0.30
N ILE A 354 7.04 1.24 1.03
CA ILE A 354 5.60 1.13 1.01
C ILE A 354 5.09 1.29 2.45
N ARG A 355 4.06 2.10 2.66
CA ARG A 355 3.36 2.17 3.95
C ARG A 355 2.09 1.33 3.90
N VAL A 356 2.04 0.24 4.67
CA VAL A 356 0.82 -0.56 4.84
C VAL A 356 -0.11 0.21 5.78
N TRP A 357 -1.12 0.86 5.20
CA TRP A 357 -1.99 1.80 5.89
C TRP A 357 -2.98 1.11 6.86
N GLY A 358 -3.20 1.73 8.02
CA GLY A 358 -3.87 1.14 9.19
C GLY A 358 -5.37 0.81 9.08
N GLY A 359 -6.10 1.11 8.01
CA GLY A 359 -7.49 0.63 7.88
C GLY A 359 -7.66 -0.57 6.94
N GLY A 360 -6.56 -1.14 6.45
CA GLY A 360 -6.55 -2.34 5.62
C GLY A 360 -6.40 -3.63 6.44
N PHE A 361 -5.47 -4.47 5.98
CA PHE A 361 -5.07 -5.71 6.66
C PHE A 361 -3.61 -5.59 7.13
N TYR A 362 -3.25 -6.33 8.19
CA TYR A 362 -1.90 -6.90 8.18
C TYR A 362 -1.88 -7.88 7.02
N GLU A 363 -1.06 -7.63 6.01
CA GLU A 363 -1.06 -8.45 4.81
C GLU A 363 -0.65 -9.91 5.10
N HIS A 364 -0.89 -10.78 4.13
CA HIS A 364 -0.44 -12.17 4.25
C HIS A 364 1.09 -12.26 4.18
N ASP A 365 1.69 -13.31 4.74
CA ASP A 365 3.15 -13.46 4.78
C ASP A 365 3.80 -13.34 3.40
N TRP A 366 3.13 -13.82 2.35
CA TRP A 366 3.66 -13.74 0.99
C TRP A 366 3.83 -12.30 0.48
N PHE A 367 3.07 -11.33 0.99
CA PHE A 367 3.23 -9.91 0.67
C PHE A 367 4.58 -9.40 1.18
N TYR A 368 4.88 -9.66 2.45
CA TYR A 368 6.15 -9.26 3.06
C TYR A 368 7.32 -10.04 2.46
N ASP A 369 7.13 -11.33 2.13
CA ASP A 369 8.12 -12.12 1.40
C ASP A 369 8.44 -11.48 0.01
N ILE A 370 7.44 -10.88 -0.67
CA ILE A 370 7.67 -10.12 -1.91
C ILE A 370 8.44 -8.83 -1.62
N CYS A 371 8.02 -8.04 -0.61
CA CYS A 371 8.71 -6.81 -0.22
C CYS A 371 10.19 -7.06 0.14
N ASP A 372 10.47 -8.14 0.86
CA ASP A 372 11.83 -8.58 1.20
C ASP A 372 12.68 -8.82 -0.05
N ARG A 373 12.13 -9.55 -1.03
CA ARG A 373 12.85 -9.85 -2.29
C ARG A 373 13.03 -8.61 -3.17
N LEU A 374 12.05 -7.72 -3.18
CA LEU A 374 12.05 -6.50 -3.99
C LEU A 374 12.85 -5.36 -3.37
N GLY A 375 13.21 -5.46 -2.09
CA GLY A 375 13.89 -4.38 -1.38
C GLY A 375 12.96 -3.23 -0.99
N LEU A 376 11.66 -3.46 -0.93
CA LEU A 376 10.70 -2.44 -0.50
C LEU A 376 10.67 -2.43 1.03
N MET A 377 11.13 -1.33 1.63
CA MET A 377 10.94 -1.11 3.06
C MET A 377 9.44 -1.00 3.37
N VAL A 378 9.02 -1.55 4.50
CA VAL A 378 7.63 -1.52 4.96
C VAL A 378 7.55 -0.67 6.22
N TRP A 379 6.78 0.41 6.12
CA TRP A 379 6.19 1.08 7.26
C TRP A 379 4.87 0.36 7.56
N GLN A 380 4.78 -0.31 8.70
CA GLN A 380 3.63 -1.12 9.09
C GLN A 380 2.79 -0.38 10.14
N ASP A 381 1.59 0.08 9.77
CA ASP A 381 0.62 0.54 10.76
C ASP A 381 0.01 -0.67 11.49
N PHE A 382 -0.44 -0.49 12.74
CA PHE A 382 -1.45 -1.37 13.33
C PHE A 382 -2.82 -1.00 12.77
N MET A 383 -3.76 -1.95 12.77
CA MET A 383 -5.00 -1.83 11.99
C MET A 383 -6.06 -0.94 12.67
N PHE A 384 -5.72 0.35 12.82
CA PHE A 384 -6.56 1.44 13.31
C PHE A 384 -6.42 2.65 12.38
N ALA A 385 -7.55 3.21 11.93
CA ALA A 385 -7.55 4.42 11.11
C ALA A 385 -8.79 5.30 11.32
N CYS A 386 -8.59 6.62 11.33
CA CYS A 386 -9.57 7.73 11.16
C CYS A 386 -10.87 7.72 12.01
N ASN A 387 -10.98 6.80 12.95
CA ASN A 387 -12.10 6.64 13.88
C ASN A 387 -11.58 6.78 15.31
N LEU A 388 -12.48 6.98 16.28
CA LEU A 388 -12.13 6.70 17.67
C LEU A 388 -12.46 5.24 17.99
N TYR A 389 -11.71 4.65 18.91
CA TYR A 389 -11.82 3.23 19.23
C TYR A 389 -12.10 3.04 20.73
N PRO A 390 -12.73 1.92 21.11
CA PRO A 390 -12.95 1.58 22.50
C PRO A 390 -11.64 1.45 23.28
N SER A 391 -11.70 1.67 24.59
CA SER A 391 -10.60 1.43 25.52
C SER A 391 -11.05 0.68 26.77
N THR A 392 -12.11 -0.14 26.66
CA THR A 392 -12.57 -1.03 27.73
C THR A 392 -11.57 -2.19 27.88
N GLY A 393 -11.50 -2.80 29.06
CA GLY A 393 -10.50 -3.85 29.34
C GLY A 393 -10.57 -5.01 28.36
N ASP A 394 -11.78 -5.49 28.05
CA ASP A 394 -12.03 -6.57 27.08
C ASP A 394 -11.57 -6.22 25.66
N PHE A 395 -11.75 -4.97 25.21
CA PHE A 395 -11.25 -4.53 23.91
C PHE A 395 -9.73 -4.43 23.90
N LEU A 396 -9.12 -3.89 24.96
CA LEU A 396 -7.67 -3.76 25.06
C LEU A 396 -6.96 -5.12 25.17
N ASP A 397 -7.53 -6.08 25.90
CA ASP A 397 -7.02 -7.45 25.98
C ASP A 397 -7.04 -8.13 24.59
N ASN A 398 -8.15 -7.96 23.84
CA ASN A 398 -8.27 -8.43 22.47
C ASN A 398 -7.20 -7.81 21.53
N VAL A 399 -6.93 -6.51 21.69
CA VAL A 399 -5.88 -5.80 20.94
C VAL A 399 -4.47 -6.25 21.36
N GLU A 400 -4.20 -6.50 22.64
CA GLU A 400 -2.89 -7.01 23.09
C GLU A 400 -2.58 -8.37 22.43
N GLU A 401 -3.54 -9.28 22.37
CA GLU A 401 -3.40 -10.58 21.72
C GLU A 401 -3.18 -10.47 20.20
N GLU A 402 -3.91 -9.56 19.52
CA GLU A 402 -3.69 -9.24 18.11
C GLU A 402 -2.26 -8.75 17.87
N VAL A 403 -1.82 -7.78 18.67
CA VAL A 403 -0.51 -7.15 18.50
C VAL A 403 0.62 -8.16 18.77
N ASP A 404 0.53 -8.95 19.84
CA ASP A 404 1.53 -9.97 20.14
C ASP A 404 1.64 -10.99 19.00
N TYR A 405 0.50 -11.49 18.49
CA TYR A 405 0.50 -12.42 17.36
C TYR A 405 1.11 -11.80 16.09
N GLN A 406 0.63 -10.63 15.68
CA GLN A 406 1.02 -10.01 14.41
C GLN A 406 2.49 -9.60 14.41
N VAL A 407 2.98 -9.03 15.52
CA VAL A 407 4.40 -8.65 15.64
C VAL A 407 5.28 -9.88 15.60
N ARG A 408 4.95 -10.97 16.31
CA ARG A 408 5.74 -12.20 16.27
C ARG A 408 5.71 -12.89 14.91
N ARG A 409 4.55 -12.88 14.23
CA ARG A 409 4.38 -13.43 12.88
C ARG A 409 5.34 -12.76 11.90
N LEU A 410 5.45 -11.43 12.02
CA LEU A 410 6.12 -10.57 11.05
C LEU A 410 7.57 -10.17 11.43
N ALA A 411 8.01 -10.44 12.66
CA ALA A 411 9.28 -9.97 13.22
C ALA A 411 10.54 -10.35 12.42
N THR A 412 10.48 -11.40 11.59
CA THR A 412 11.62 -11.90 10.82
C THR A 412 11.81 -11.19 9.47
N HIS A 413 10.81 -10.44 8.99
CA HIS A 413 10.88 -9.79 7.68
C HIS A 413 11.88 -8.63 7.68
N PRO A 414 12.94 -8.68 6.87
CA PRO A 414 13.90 -7.59 6.79
C PRO A 414 13.29 -6.28 6.29
N SER A 415 12.25 -6.36 5.45
CA SER A 415 11.55 -5.21 4.88
C SER A 415 10.87 -4.33 5.93
N ILE A 416 10.37 -4.87 7.04
CA ILE A 416 9.71 -4.05 8.07
C ILE A 416 10.75 -3.20 8.80
N VAL A 417 10.67 -1.88 8.59
CA VAL A 417 11.61 -0.88 9.13
C VAL A 417 10.98 0.01 10.20
N LEU A 418 9.66 0.09 10.26
CA LEU A 418 8.94 0.96 11.18
C LEU A 418 7.57 0.37 11.51
N TRP A 419 7.20 0.36 12.79
CA TRP A 419 5.86 0.06 13.26
C TRP A 419 5.18 1.34 13.72
N CYS A 420 3.94 1.56 13.29
CA CYS A 420 3.17 2.74 13.61
C CYS A 420 1.84 2.38 14.28
N GLY A 421 1.46 3.07 15.35
CA GLY A 421 0.28 2.73 16.14
C GLY A 421 -1.03 2.81 15.38
N ASP A 422 -1.18 3.78 14.47
CA ASP A 422 -2.43 4.03 13.75
C ASP A 422 -2.27 5.08 12.64
N ASN A 423 -3.35 5.25 11.86
CA ASN A 423 -3.53 6.33 10.93
C ASN A 423 -4.47 7.44 11.46
N GLU A 424 -3.91 8.62 11.68
CA GLU A 424 -4.60 9.89 11.97
C GLU A 424 -5.45 9.92 13.24
N LEU A 425 -5.32 8.98 14.20
CA LEU A 425 -6.20 9.00 15.38
C LEU A 425 -5.93 10.24 16.25
N VAL A 426 -4.69 10.75 16.28
CA VAL A 426 -4.37 12.01 16.97
C VAL A 426 -5.18 13.18 16.39
N GLY A 427 -5.28 13.27 15.06
CA GLY A 427 -6.12 14.26 14.38
C GLY A 427 -7.60 14.00 14.64
N ALA A 428 -8.03 12.74 14.60
CA ALA A 428 -9.41 12.29 14.79
C ALA A 428 -10.02 12.71 16.13
N LEU A 429 -9.20 12.93 17.16
CA LEU A 429 -9.64 13.53 18.44
C LEU A 429 -10.36 14.88 18.25
N THR A 430 -10.15 15.57 17.13
CA THR A 430 -10.75 16.89 16.84
C THR A 430 -11.88 16.86 15.80
N TRP A 431 -12.13 15.72 15.15
CA TRP A 431 -13.05 15.64 14.01
C TRP A 431 -14.52 15.51 14.45
N PHE A 432 -14.76 14.80 15.55
CA PHE A 432 -16.10 14.46 16.00
C PHE A 432 -16.68 15.51 16.94
N GLU A 433 -18.01 15.67 16.96
CA GLU A 433 -18.67 16.60 17.87
C GLU A 433 -18.46 16.17 19.34
N GLU A 434 -18.54 14.87 19.59
CA GLU A 434 -18.39 14.27 20.91
C GLU A 434 -16.98 14.49 21.47
N SER A 435 -15.95 14.27 20.65
CA SER A 435 -14.56 14.42 21.07
C SER A 435 -14.15 15.89 21.23
N ARG A 436 -14.72 16.80 20.45
CA ARG A 436 -14.56 18.25 20.67
C ARG A 436 -15.23 18.72 21.96
N LYS A 437 -16.37 18.13 22.34
CA LYS A 437 -17.10 18.48 23.58
C LYS A 437 -16.44 17.92 24.84
N ASP A 438 -15.77 16.77 24.75
CA ASP A 438 -15.12 16.12 25.90
C ASP A 438 -13.74 15.57 25.52
N ARG A 439 -12.82 16.49 25.17
CA ARG A 439 -11.49 16.13 24.66
C ARG A 439 -10.71 15.23 25.61
N ASP A 440 -10.77 15.49 26.92
CA ASP A 440 -10.00 14.77 27.91
C ASP A 440 -10.39 13.29 27.96
N ARG A 441 -11.68 12.98 27.88
CA ARG A 441 -12.16 11.58 27.85
C ARG A 441 -11.58 10.81 26.68
N TYR A 442 -11.71 11.36 25.47
CA TYR A 442 -11.27 10.67 24.26
C TYR A 442 -9.75 10.64 24.13
N LEU A 443 -9.04 11.67 24.60
CA LEU A 443 -7.58 11.64 24.67
C LEU A 443 -7.09 10.52 25.61
N VAL A 444 -7.70 10.36 26.78
CA VAL A 444 -7.36 9.25 27.70
C VAL A 444 -7.72 7.89 27.09
N SER A 445 -8.84 7.78 26.37
CA SER A 445 -9.22 6.57 25.63
C SER A 445 -8.16 6.20 24.58
N TYR A 446 -7.72 7.18 23.79
CA TYR A 446 -6.69 7.02 22.79
C TYR A 446 -5.33 6.64 23.40
N ASP A 447 -4.86 7.35 24.44
CA ASP A 447 -3.57 7.05 25.11
C ASP A 447 -3.56 5.61 25.67
N ARG A 448 -4.69 5.13 26.24
CA ARG A 448 -4.80 3.74 26.70
C ARG A 448 -4.64 2.73 25.57
N LEU A 449 -5.32 2.95 24.45
CA LEU A 449 -5.20 2.09 23.27
C LEU A 449 -3.78 2.11 22.73
N ASN A 450 -3.23 3.29 22.45
CA ASN A 450 -1.90 3.46 21.87
C ASN A 450 -0.80 2.83 22.73
N ARG A 451 -0.86 3.03 24.06
CA ARG A 451 0.05 2.38 25.01
C ARG A 451 -0.11 0.86 25.06
N THR A 452 -1.33 0.35 24.89
CA THR A 452 -1.56 -1.09 24.83
C THR A 452 -0.85 -1.69 23.62
N ILE A 453 -1.01 -1.05 22.45
CA ILE A 453 -0.33 -1.45 21.22
C ILE A 453 1.19 -1.38 21.40
N GLU A 454 1.73 -0.26 21.87
CA GLU A 454 3.18 -0.09 22.06
C GLU A 454 3.75 -1.15 23.01
N ARG A 455 3.10 -1.36 24.17
CA ARG A 455 3.58 -2.32 25.17
C ARG A 455 3.53 -3.75 24.67
N ALA A 456 2.46 -4.13 23.99
CA ALA A 456 2.33 -5.46 23.40
C ALA A 456 3.39 -5.68 22.32
N MET A 457 3.62 -4.69 21.44
CA MET A 457 4.67 -4.74 20.42
C MET A 457 6.06 -4.88 21.04
N LYS A 458 6.39 -4.05 22.04
CA LYS A 458 7.70 -4.08 22.71
C LYS A 458 7.92 -5.36 23.52
N LYS A 459 6.86 -6.00 24.02
CA LYS A 459 6.92 -7.32 24.65
C LYS A 459 7.22 -8.42 23.61
N ALA A 460 6.63 -8.32 22.42
CA ALA A 460 6.84 -9.27 21.32
C ALA A 460 8.20 -9.10 20.63
N LEU A 461 8.63 -7.86 20.40
CA LEU A 461 9.87 -7.49 19.71
C LEU A 461 10.47 -6.22 20.35
N PRO A 462 11.34 -6.35 21.38
CA PRO A 462 11.87 -5.21 22.14
C PRO A 462 12.58 -4.13 21.29
N ASP A 463 13.28 -4.57 20.24
CA ASP A 463 14.09 -3.72 19.37
C ASP A 463 13.27 -3.09 18.21
N ALA A 464 11.97 -3.36 18.12
CA ALA A 464 11.10 -2.78 17.09
C ALA A 464 11.07 -1.25 17.18
N ILE A 465 11.19 -0.55 16.06
CA ILE A 465 11.06 0.91 16.02
C ILE A 465 9.57 1.27 16.08
N TRP A 466 9.22 2.15 17.01
CA TRP A 466 7.84 2.58 17.28
C TRP A 466 7.60 4.01 16.84
N TRP A 467 6.46 4.25 16.20
CA TRP A 467 5.90 5.56 15.94
C TRP A 467 4.45 5.61 16.44
N PRO A 468 4.03 6.61 17.24
CA PRO A 468 2.74 6.54 17.92
C PRO A 468 1.54 6.62 16.96
N SER A 469 1.57 7.50 15.97
CA SER A 469 0.48 7.76 15.01
C SER A 469 1.10 8.38 13.76
N SER A 470 0.48 8.19 12.60
CA SER A 470 0.85 8.89 11.37
C SER A 470 -0.33 9.79 10.95
N PRO A 471 -0.19 11.13 10.97
CA PRO A 471 1.02 11.87 11.31
C PRO A 471 1.20 12.01 12.84
N ALA A 472 2.42 12.34 13.26
CA ALA A 472 2.73 12.80 14.61
C ALA A 472 3.93 13.75 14.61
N SER A 473 3.91 14.76 15.48
CA SER A 473 5.05 15.67 15.67
C SER A 473 6.21 15.03 16.46
N GLY A 474 6.01 13.84 17.03
CA GLY A 474 6.99 13.14 17.86
C GLY A 474 6.36 12.22 18.91
N TYR A 475 7.20 11.44 19.59
CA TYR A 475 6.77 10.54 20.65
C TYR A 475 6.11 11.30 21.81
N LEU A 476 4.94 10.82 22.27
CA LEU A 476 4.09 11.46 23.29
C LEU A 476 3.65 12.90 22.97
N ASN A 477 3.69 13.31 21.69
CA ASN A 477 3.18 14.59 21.22
C ASN A 477 1.87 14.39 20.45
N PHE A 478 0.75 14.67 21.12
CA PHE A 478 -0.61 14.51 20.57
C PHE A 478 -1.09 15.72 19.75
N GLY A 479 -0.17 16.38 19.04
CA GLY A 479 -0.50 17.39 18.01
C GLY A 479 -0.79 16.72 16.68
N ASP A 480 -1.75 17.25 15.92
CA ASP A 480 -2.27 16.66 14.68
C ASP A 480 -1.31 16.72 13.48
N ALA A 481 -0.14 17.38 13.62
CA ALA A 481 0.96 17.49 12.64
C ALA A 481 0.58 17.89 11.19
N TRP A 482 -0.69 18.20 10.91
CA TRP A 482 -1.19 18.63 9.61
C TRP A 482 -0.59 19.99 9.23
N HIS A 483 -0.51 20.93 10.17
CA HIS A 483 0.02 22.28 9.92
C HIS A 483 1.37 22.54 10.59
N ALA A 484 2.05 21.49 11.07
CA ALA A 484 3.37 21.58 11.69
C ALA A 484 4.38 20.76 10.88
N ASP A 485 5.15 21.45 10.04
CA ASP A 485 6.07 20.83 9.08
C ASP A 485 7.51 20.64 9.63
N GLY A 486 7.78 21.18 10.82
CA GLY A 486 9.12 21.21 11.44
C GLY A 486 9.55 19.94 12.18
N SER A 487 8.61 19.04 12.54
CA SER A 487 8.88 17.88 13.40
C SER A 487 8.12 16.63 12.95
N GLY A 488 8.79 15.47 13.01
CA GLY A 488 8.13 14.18 12.76
C GLY A 488 7.67 13.99 11.31
N ASP A 489 6.56 13.29 11.13
CA ASP A 489 5.92 13.08 9.83
C ASP A 489 4.64 13.91 9.66
N MET A 490 4.26 14.16 8.41
CA MET A 490 3.19 15.09 8.04
C MET A 490 2.23 14.46 7.02
N HIS A 491 0.92 14.64 7.26
CA HIS A 491 -0.13 14.41 6.27
C HIS A 491 -0.58 15.77 5.72
N TYR A 492 -0.18 16.10 4.48
CA TYR A 492 -0.45 17.41 3.91
C TYR A 492 -1.57 17.36 2.87
N TRP A 493 -2.78 17.64 3.36
CA TRP A 493 -4.01 17.49 2.60
C TRP A 493 -4.62 18.79 2.04
N SER A 494 -4.06 19.96 2.36
CA SER A 494 -4.66 21.26 2.00
C SER A 494 -4.81 21.46 0.47
N VAL A 495 -3.94 20.87 -0.36
CA VAL A 495 -4.09 20.93 -1.83
C VAL A 495 -5.36 20.25 -2.30
N TRP A 496 -5.72 19.10 -1.74
CA TRP A 496 -6.93 18.38 -2.09
C TRP A 496 -8.13 18.83 -1.24
N HIS A 497 -8.14 18.55 0.07
CA HIS A 497 -9.32 18.75 0.93
C HIS A 497 -9.71 20.22 1.11
N GLU A 498 -8.74 21.15 1.17
CA GLU A 498 -9.00 22.59 1.20
C GLU A 498 -8.97 23.26 -0.19
N ASN A 499 -8.85 22.46 -1.26
CA ASN A 499 -8.86 22.92 -2.64
C ASN A 499 -7.81 24.03 -2.92
N LYS A 500 -6.61 23.95 -2.32
CA LYS A 500 -5.51 24.90 -2.57
C LYS A 500 -4.87 24.67 -3.94
N SER A 501 -4.04 25.61 -4.39
CA SER A 501 -3.25 25.49 -5.62
C SER A 501 -2.12 24.46 -5.45
N PHE A 502 -1.61 23.90 -6.55
CA PHE A 502 -0.45 22.99 -6.51
C PHE A 502 0.79 23.66 -5.91
N ASP A 503 0.95 24.98 -6.14
CA ASP A 503 2.06 25.75 -5.57
C ASP A 503 2.05 25.77 -4.04
N ASN A 504 0.91 25.48 -3.40
CA ASN A 504 0.80 25.45 -1.95
C ASN A 504 1.63 24.32 -1.32
N TYR A 505 1.96 23.25 -2.06
CA TYR A 505 2.96 22.28 -1.60
C TYR A 505 4.32 22.92 -1.29
N ARG A 506 4.65 24.05 -1.93
CA ARG A 506 5.91 24.77 -1.70
C ARG A 506 5.88 25.72 -0.50
N SER A 507 4.71 25.92 0.14
CA SER A 507 4.61 26.72 1.36
C SER A 507 4.93 25.92 2.63
N VAL A 508 5.10 24.59 2.51
CA VAL A 508 5.42 23.71 3.64
C VAL A 508 6.72 22.96 3.36
N ARG A 509 7.53 22.79 4.40
CA ARG A 509 8.84 22.13 4.36
C ARG A 509 8.84 20.98 5.37
N PRO A 510 8.15 19.85 5.09
CA PRO A 510 8.07 18.72 6.00
C PRO A 510 9.44 18.09 6.25
N ARG A 511 9.61 17.50 7.43
CA ARG A 511 10.77 16.62 7.71
C ARG A 511 10.60 15.27 7.01
N PHE A 512 9.37 14.78 6.99
CA PHE A 512 8.91 13.64 6.23
C PHE A 512 7.43 13.82 5.92
N CYS A 513 7.00 13.58 4.68
CA CYS A 513 5.58 13.62 4.33
C CYS A 513 5.10 12.19 4.04
N SER A 514 4.31 11.64 4.97
CA SER A 514 3.78 10.27 4.97
C SER A 514 2.47 10.14 4.21
N GLU A 515 1.72 11.24 4.05
CA GLU A 515 0.58 11.33 3.12
C GLU A 515 0.44 12.70 2.46
N PHE A 516 0.13 12.68 1.18
CA PHE A 516 -0.32 13.79 0.37
C PHE A 516 -0.81 13.23 -0.96
N GLY A 517 -1.88 13.77 -1.52
CA GLY A 517 -2.49 13.17 -2.70
C GLY A 517 -3.30 14.17 -3.53
N PHE A 518 -3.57 13.77 -4.78
CA PHE A 518 -4.58 14.39 -5.63
C PHE A 518 -5.36 13.30 -6.38
N GLN A 519 -6.69 13.37 -6.47
CA GLN A 519 -7.46 12.34 -7.18
C GLN A 519 -7.42 12.50 -8.70
N SER A 520 -7.58 11.38 -9.38
CA SER A 520 -7.93 11.31 -10.80
C SER A 520 -8.97 10.22 -11.05
N TYR A 521 -9.54 10.22 -12.26
CA TYR A 521 -10.30 9.07 -12.72
C TYR A 521 -9.35 7.91 -13.06
N THR A 522 -9.85 6.69 -12.88
CA THR A 522 -9.22 5.48 -13.45
C THR A 522 -9.17 5.54 -14.98
N SER A 523 -8.35 4.70 -15.61
CA SER A 523 -8.20 4.69 -17.07
C SER A 523 -9.52 4.36 -17.78
N LEU A 524 -9.70 4.88 -19.00
CA LEU A 524 -10.96 4.68 -19.74
C LEU A 524 -11.29 3.19 -19.98
N PRO A 525 -10.31 2.30 -20.26
CA PRO A 525 -10.57 0.85 -20.30
C PRO A 525 -11.13 0.30 -19.00
N VAL A 526 -10.66 0.76 -17.83
CA VAL A 526 -11.20 0.33 -16.53
C VAL A 526 -12.60 0.89 -16.31
N ILE A 527 -12.87 2.14 -16.70
CA ILE A 527 -14.23 2.73 -16.59
C ILE A 527 -15.27 1.89 -17.33
N LYS A 528 -14.93 1.37 -18.51
CA LYS A 528 -15.82 0.53 -19.31
C LYS A 528 -16.11 -0.84 -18.69
N THR A 529 -15.39 -1.25 -17.64
CA THR A 529 -15.67 -2.50 -16.92
C THR A 529 -16.86 -2.35 -15.97
N TYR A 530 -17.15 -1.13 -15.49
CA TYR A 530 -18.22 -0.87 -14.53
C TYR A 530 -19.33 0.06 -15.02
N ALA A 531 -19.13 0.79 -16.12
CA ALA A 531 -20.06 1.80 -16.61
C ALA A 531 -20.44 1.58 -18.09
N GLU A 532 -21.70 1.89 -18.43
CA GLU A 532 -22.18 1.85 -19.81
C GLU A 532 -21.92 3.19 -20.53
N ALA A 533 -22.08 3.22 -21.86
CA ALA A 533 -21.86 4.44 -22.65
C ALA A 533 -22.72 5.64 -22.20
N LYS A 534 -23.93 5.39 -21.69
CA LYS A 534 -24.84 6.43 -21.16
C LYS A 534 -24.32 7.08 -19.86
N ASP A 535 -23.43 6.37 -19.16
CA ASP A 535 -22.90 6.75 -17.86
C ASP A 535 -21.59 7.55 -17.97
N MET A 536 -21.05 7.72 -19.19
CA MET A 536 -19.81 8.44 -19.50
C MET A 536 -19.96 9.96 -19.37
N ASN A 537 -20.33 10.38 -18.17
CA ASN A 537 -20.56 11.74 -17.73
C ASN A 537 -20.18 11.80 -16.25
N ILE A 538 -19.38 12.78 -15.87
CA ILE A 538 -18.84 12.91 -14.50
C ILE A 538 -19.92 13.08 -13.43
N ALA A 539 -21.12 13.52 -13.80
CA ALA A 539 -22.27 13.69 -12.91
C ALA A 539 -23.31 12.57 -13.06
N SER A 540 -22.99 11.48 -13.78
CA SER A 540 -23.90 10.33 -13.86
C SER A 540 -23.95 9.64 -12.49
N PRO A 541 -25.09 9.04 -12.10
CA PRO A 541 -25.19 8.33 -10.83
C PRO A 541 -24.18 7.19 -10.66
N VAL A 542 -23.73 6.58 -11.76
CA VAL A 542 -22.70 5.53 -11.74
C VAL A 542 -21.34 6.14 -11.41
N MET A 543 -20.94 7.24 -12.06
CA MET A 543 -19.66 7.91 -11.78
C MET A 543 -19.63 8.52 -10.38
N GLU A 544 -20.75 9.08 -9.91
CA GLU A 544 -20.87 9.60 -8.54
C GLU A 544 -20.74 8.49 -7.50
N LEU A 545 -21.30 7.29 -7.73
CA LEU A 545 -21.13 6.19 -6.78
C LEU A 545 -19.68 5.66 -6.74
N HIS A 546 -18.99 5.70 -7.87
CA HIS A 546 -17.57 5.35 -8.02
C HIS A 546 -16.63 6.52 -7.69
N GLN A 547 -17.16 7.59 -7.09
CA GLN A 547 -16.42 8.69 -6.47
C GLN A 547 -16.78 8.73 -4.99
N LYS A 548 -15.90 8.20 -4.14
CA LYS A 548 -16.18 8.03 -2.71
C LYS A 548 -15.79 9.24 -1.85
N ASN A 549 -14.97 10.14 -2.37
CA ASN A 549 -14.62 11.37 -1.67
C ASN A 549 -15.66 12.45 -1.97
N ALA A 550 -16.37 12.90 -0.94
CA ALA A 550 -17.39 13.93 -1.07
C ALA A 550 -16.84 15.19 -1.75
N GLY A 551 -17.43 15.58 -2.89
CA GLY A 551 -16.99 16.71 -3.72
C GLY A 551 -15.78 16.43 -4.63
N GLY A 552 -15.33 15.18 -4.75
CA GLY A 552 -14.13 14.83 -5.54
C GLY A 552 -14.24 15.22 -7.01
N ASN A 553 -15.38 14.95 -7.66
CA ASN A 553 -15.63 15.35 -9.06
C ASN A 553 -15.58 16.87 -9.25
N GLU A 554 -16.16 17.64 -8.32
CA GLU A 554 -16.13 19.10 -8.33
C GLU A 554 -14.71 19.65 -8.19
N ARG A 555 -13.89 19.05 -7.30
CA ARG A 555 -12.48 19.46 -7.12
C ARG A 555 -11.63 19.15 -8.34
N ILE A 556 -11.81 17.98 -8.96
CA ILE A 556 -11.13 17.59 -10.21
C ILE A 556 -11.47 18.61 -11.31
N ALA A 557 -12.75 18.89 -11.54
CA ALA A 557 -13.20 19.83 -12.57
C ALA A 557 -12.79 21.28 -12.26
N GLY A 558 -12.97 21.72 -11.02
CA GLY A 558 -12.56 23.06 -10.56
C GLY A 558 -11.07 23.30 -10.72
N THR A 559 -10.24 22.28 -10.51
CA THR A 559 -8.79 22.36 -10.73
C THR A 559 -8.43 22.46 -12.21
N MET A 560 -9.15 21.76 -13.08
CA MET A 560 -8.97 21.96 -14.53
C MET A 560 -9.22 23.42 -14.92
N PHE A 561 -10.26 24.09 -14.42
CA PHE A 561 -10.49 25.52 -14.70
C PHE A 561 -9.35 26.43 -14.22
N ARG A 562 -8.60 26.02 -13.19
CA ARG A 562 -7.43 26.78 -12.69
C ARG A 562 -6.26 26.69 -13.67
N TYR A 563 -5.94 25.49 -14.17
CA TYR A 563 -4.68 25.24 -14.87
C TYR A 563 -4.79 24.93 -16.36
N PHE A 564 -5.93 24.42 -16.84
CA PHE A 564 -6.13 23.89 -18.19
C PHE A 564 -7.37 24.49 -18.88
N ARG A 565 -7.49 24.35 -20.22
CA ARG A 565 -8.78 24.55 -20.88
C ARG A 565 -9.62 23.30 -20.65
N PHE A 566 -10.93 23.46 -20.57
CA PHE A 566 -11.81 22.34 -20.26
C PHE A 566 -11.76 21.29 -21.40
N PRO A 567 -11.69 19.99 -21.08
CA PRO A 567 -11.59 18.93 -22.08
C PRO A 567 -12.85 18.84 -22.94
N LYS A 568 -12.70 18.43 -24.21
CA LYS A 568 -13.79 18.43 -25.20
C LYS A 568 -14.83 17.32 -25.03
N ASP A 569 -14.46 16.23 -24.35
CA ASP A 569 -15.31 15.07 -24.09
C ASP A 569 -14.85 14.28 -22.85
N PHE A 570 -15.59 13.23 -22.49
CA PHE A 570 -15.32 12.42 -21.31
C PHE A 570 -13.96 11.68 -21.35
N PRO A 571 -13.56 10.98 -22.43
CA PRO A 571 -12.20 10.43 -22.55
C PRO A 571 -11.08 11.44 -22.29
N ASN A 572 -11.20 12.64 -22.85
CA ASN A 572 -10.23 13.71 -22.64
C ASN A 572 -10.27 14.27 -21.22
N PHE A 573 -11.43 14.26 -20.56
CA PHE A 573 -11.53 14.56 -19.13
C PHE A 573 -10.79 13.54 -18.27
N VAL A 574 -10.95 12.25 -18.56
CA VAL A 574 -10.24 11.17 -17.85
C VAL A 574 -8.72 11.35 -18.00
N TYR A 575 -8.22 11.48 -19.24
CA TYR A 575 -6.80 11.74 -19.50
C TYR A 575 -6.28 12.96 -18.74
N LEU A 576 -6.95 14.11 -18.87
CA LEU A 576 -6.51 15.35 -18.25
C LEU A 576 -6.59 15.29 -16.71
N SER A 577 -7.52 14.50 -16.15
CA SER A 577 -7.61 14.25 -14.71
C SER A 577 -6.35 13.56 -14.17
N GLN A 578 -5.76 12.64 -14.94
CA GLN A 578 -4.53 11.95 -14.56
C GLN A 578 -3.30 12.83 -14.77
N VAL A 579 -3.29 13.69 -15.80
CA VAL A 579 -2.21 14.69 -16.01
C VAL A 579 -2.16 15.66 -14.82
N GLN A 580 -3.29 16.22 -14.40
CA GLN A 580 -3.31 17.15 -13.26
C GLN A 580 -2.89 16.48 -11.95
N GLN A 581 -3.32 15.23 -11.72
CA GLN A 581 -2.88 14.44 -10.57
C GLN A 581 -1.35 14.31 -10.57
N GLY A 582 -0.80 13.87 -11.71
CA GLY A 582 0.64 13.71 -11.86
C GLY A 582 1.42 15.01 -11.63
N LEU A 583 0.91 16.15 -12.10
CA LEU A 583 1.52 17.46 -11.87
C LEU A 583 1.44 17.93 -10.42
N ALA A 584 0.36 17.64 -9.72
CA ALA A 584 0.21 17.94 -8.29
C ALA A 584 1.30 17.22 -7.48
N ILE A 585 1.43 15.90 -7.68
CA ILE A 585 2.40 15.09 -6.93
C ILE A 585 3.84 15.42 -7.35
N LYS A 586 4.10 15.63 -8.65
CA LYS A 586 5.40 16.11 -9.14
C LYS A 586 5.82 17.40 -8.45
N THR A 587 4.90 18.36 -8.30
CA THR A 587 5.16 19.65 -7.66
C THR A 587 5.61 19.50 -6.22
N ALA A 588 4.94 18.64 -5.45
CA ALA A 588 5.29 18.35 -4.06
C ALA A 588 6.65 17.65 -3.95
N VAL A 589 6.81 16.53 -4.67
CA VAL A 589 8.00 15.68 -4.56
C VAL A 589 9.26 16.40 -5.02
N GLU A 590 9.23 17.09 -6.16
CA GLU A 590 10.41 17.79 -6.66
C GLU A 590 10.86 18.89 -5.69
N TYR A 591 9.91 19.63 -5.12
CA TYR A 591 10.23 20.64 -4.12
C TYR A 591 10.82 20.01 -2.85
N TRP A 592 10.15 19.02 -2.26
CA TRP A 592 10.60 18.41 -1.01
C TRP A 592 11.91 17.64 -1.14
N ARG A 593 12.15 16.94 -2.26
CA ARG A 593 13.47 16.35 -2.55
C ARG A 593 14.57 17.41 -2.68
N SER A 594 14.23 18.60 -3.18
CA SER A 594 15.19 19.72 -3.28
C SER A 594 15.60 20.30 -1.92
N LEU A 595 14.90 19.94 -0.83
CA LEU A 595 15.19 20.39 0.53
C LEU A 595 16.17 19.46 1.27
N LYS A 596 16.61 18.35 0.67
CA LYS A 596 17.49 17.37 1.33
C LYS A 596 18.75 18.05 1.91
N PRO A 597 19.14 17.77 3.18
CA PRO A 597 18.62 16.73 4.10
C PRO A 597 17.50 17.19 5.07
N HIS A 598 16.88 18.36 4.86
CA HIS A 598 15.79 18.84 5.71
C HIS A 598 14.57 17.92 5.65
N CYS A 599 14.13 17.61 4.43
CA CYS A 599 13.10 16.62 4.14
C CYS A 599 13.79 15.31 3.74
N MET A 600 13.38 14.18 4.32
CA MET A 600 13.98 12.88 4.11
C MET A 600 13.00 11.79 3.66
N GLY A 601 11.76 12.16 3.32
CA GLY A 601 10.85 11.21 2.68
C GLY A 601 9.55 11.79 2.18
N THR A 602 9.03 11.14 1.15
CA THR A 602 7.75 11.43 0.49
C THR A 602 7.05 10.11 0.17
N ILE A 603 5.95 9.84 0.87
CA ILE A 603 5.06 8.71 0.64
C ILE A 603 3.72 9.31 0.20
N TYR A 604 3.40 9.22 -1.09
CA TYR A 604 2.14 9.81 -1.58
C TYR A 604 0.95 8.89 -1.27
N TRP A 605 -0.22 9.49 -1.12
CA TRP A 605 -1.50 8.79 -1.09
C TRP A 605 -2.06 8.77 -2.51
N GLN A 606 -2.27 7.62 -3.15
CA GLN A 606 -1.98 6.23 -2.72
C GLN A 606 -1.42 5.41 -3.90
N LEU A 607 -0.91 4.20 -3.67
CA LEU A 607 -0.32 3.36 -4.74
C LEU A 607 -1.40 2.78 -5.67
N ASN A 608 -2.30 1.98 -5.09
CA ASN A 608 -3.22 1.06 -5.76
C ASN A 608 -4.70 1.32 -5.41
N ASP A 609 -5.62 0.58 -6.03
CA ASP A 609 -7.06 0.59 -5.77
C ASP A 609 -7.57 -0.81 -5.38
N THR A 610 -8.60 -0.87 -4.52
CA THR A 610 -9.29 -2.11 -4.13
C THR A 610 -10.42 -2.53 -5.08
N TRP A 611 -10.90 -1.61 -5.92
CA TRP A 611 -12.02 -1.80 -6.85
C TRP A 611 -11.98 -0.69 -7.90
N PRO A 612 -12.70 -0.80 -9.04
CA PRO A 612 -12.75 0.27 -10.03
C PRO A 612 -13.33 1.55 -9.42
N VAL A 613 -12.56 2.64 -9.34
CA VAL A 613 -12.98 3.86 -8.63
C VAL A 613 -12.19 5.08 -9.11
N ALA A 614 -12.72 6.29 -8.90
CA ALA A 614 -11.91 7.51 -8.91
C ALA A 614 -11.24 7.69 -7.54
N SER A 615 -9.91 7.75 -7.52
CA SER A 615 -9.12 7.80 -6.28
C SER A 615 -7.80 8.54 -6.49
N TRP A 616 -6.99 8.57 -5.43
CA TRP A 616 -5.63 9.09 -5.47
C TRP A 616 -4.60 8.08 -5.97
N SER A 617 -5.02 6.90 -6.41
CA SER A 617 -4.10 5.85 -6.85
C SER A 617 -3.27 6.30 -8.06
N SER A 618 -2.04 5.82 -8.14
CA SER A 618 -1.20 5.95 -9.34
C SER A 618 -1.33 4.74 -10.28
N LEU A 619 -1.70 3.59 -9.73
CA LEU A 619 -2.07 2.37 -10.43
C LEU A 619 -3.58 2.22 -10.32
N ASP A 620 -4.27 2.05 -11.45
CA ASP A 620 -5.70 1.74 -11.39
C ASP A 620 -5.98 0.32 -10.89
N TYR A 621 -7.26 0.03 -10.63
CA TYR A 621 -7.70 -1.34 -10.38
C TYR A 621 -7.37 -2.26 -11.58
N GLY A 622 -6.61 -3.32 -11.32
CA GLY A 622 -5.99 -4.17 -12.33
C GLY A 622 -4.52 -3.85 -12.62
N GLY A 623 -3.97 -2.77 -12.03
CA GLY A 623 -2.54 -2.49 -12.03
C GLY A 623 -2.02 -1.74 -13.25
N ARG A 624 -2.88 -1.16 -14.11
CA ARG A 624 -2.40 -0.32 -15.21
C ARG A 624 -1.87 0.98 -14.64
N TRP A 625 -0.81 1.47 -15.25
CA TRP A 625 -0.18 2.71 -14.84
C TRP A 625 -1.00 3.89 -15.35
N LYS A 626 -1.52 4.72 -14.43
CA LYS A 626 -2.03 6.06 -14.77
C LYS A 626 -0.88 6.94 -15.24
N VAL A 627 -1.21 8.07 -15.88
CA VAL A 627 -0.22 9.12 -16.24
C VAL A 627 0.71 9.45 -15.07
N MET A 628 0.16 9.55 -13.86
CA MET A 628 0.91 9.84 -12.64
C MET A 628 2.07 8.85 -12.43
N HIS A 629 1.89 7.54 -12.61
CA HIS A 629 2.93 6.56 -12.28
C HIS A 629 4.17 6.67 -13.18
N TYR A 630 3.98 7.07 -14.45
CA TYR A 630 5.11 7.39 -15.34
C TYR A 630 5.85 8.66 -14.91
N LEU A 631 5.13 9.68 -14.42
CA LEU A 631 5.76 10.86 -13.83
C LEU A 631 6.50 10.51 -12.54
N VAL A 632 5.91 9.66 -11.69
CA VAL A 632 6.54 9.14 -10.46
C VAL A 632 7.88 8.51 -10.76
N ARG A 633 7.93 7.60 -11.74
CA ARG A 633 9.19 6.97 -12.17
C ARG A 633 10.28 8.00 -12.49
N ARG A 634 9.93 9.14 -13.08
CA ARG A 634 10.88 10.21 -13.44
C ARG A 634 11.30 11.01 -12.22
N PHE A 635 10.36 11.53 -11.43
CA PHE A 635 10.68 12.39 -10.30
C PHE A 635 11.17 11.64 -9.05
N PHE A 636 11.08 10.30 -9.02
CA PHE A 636 11.72 9.44 -8.03
C PHE A 636 13.05 8.85 -8.48
N GLN A 637 13.56 9.16 -9.69
CA GLN A 637 14.90 8.70 -10.07
C GLN A 637 15.95 9.06 -9.01
N PRO A 638 16.86 8.12 -8.66
CA PRO A 638 17.95 8.38 -7.71
C PRO A 638 18.77 9.64 -7.98
N VAL A 639 19.03 9.95 -9.26
CA VAL A 639 19.60 11.23 -9.69
C VAL A 639 18.56 11.96 -10.52
N SER A 640 18.19 13.17 -10.13
CA SER A 640 17.15 13.94 -10.82
C SER A 640 17.43 15.43 -10.79
N VAL A 641 17.02 16.13 -11.85
CA VAL A 641 17.04 17.59 -11.95
C VAL A 641 15.63 18.12 -12.03
N ALA A 642 15.28 19.06 -11.15
CA ALA A 642 13.97 19.70 -11.12
C ALA A 642 14.07 21.23 -11.14
N ALA A 643 13.12 21.89 -11.82
CA ALA A 643 12.98 23.34 -11.82
C ALA A 643 12.12 23.81 -10.65
N ILE A 644 12.72 24.56 -9.72
CA ILE A 644 12.10 25.04 -8.49
C ILE A 644 11.98 26.57 -8.55
N PRO A 645 10.77 27.13 -8.74
CA PRO A 645 10.58 28.57 -8.70
C PRO A 645 10.82 29.13 -7.29
N SER A 646 11.34 30.35 -7.21
CA SER A 646 11.41 31.11 -5.95
C SER A 646 10.02 31.51 -5.48
N GLU A 647 9.89 31.77 -4.17
CA GLU A 647 8.62 32.20 -3.56
C GLU A 647 8.08 33.49 -4.17
N ASP A 648 8.96 34.43 -4.54
CA ASP A 648 8.59 35.67 -5.22
C ASP A 648 8.35 35.51 -6.74
N GLY A 649 8.54 34.30 -7.28
CA GLY A 649 8.31 33.96 -8.68
C GLY A 649 9.28 34.61 -9.67
N LYS A 650 10.41 35.18 -9.20
CA LYS A 650 11.36 35.89 -10.07
C LYS A 650 12.48 35.03 -10.61
N THR A 651 12.79 33.93 -9.95
CA THR A 651 13.90 33.04 -10.32
C THR A 651 13.47 31.59 -10.34
N ILE A 652 14.09 30.80 -11.20
CA ILE A 652 13.86 29.35 -11.31
C ILE A 652 15.19 28.67 -11.09
N ARG A 653 15.27 27.89 -10.02
CA ARG A 653 16.46 27.18 -9.59
C ARG A 653 16.41 25.74 -10.09
N PHE A 654 17.41 25.30 -10.82
CA PHE A 654 17.55 23.90 -11.22
C PHE A 654 18.25 23.13 -10.10
N SER A 655 17.49 22.34 -9.35
CA SER A 655 17.98 21.53 -8.24
C SER A 655 18.40 20.15 -8.73
N LEU A 656 19.66 19.79 -8.52
CA LEU A 656 20.19 18.45 -8.73
C LEU A 656 20.17 17.68 -7.40
N VAL A 657 19.54 16.51 -7.39
CA VAL A 657 19.44 15.62 -6.21
C VAL A 657 20.21 14.33 -6.48
N ASN A 658 20.92 13.83 -5.46
CA ASN A 658 21.64 12.56 -5.52
C ASN A 658 21.29 11.65 -4.32
N ASP A 659 20.56 10.56 -4.61
CA ASP A 659 20.24 9.48 -3.67
C ASP A 659 21.14 8.24 -3.86
N THR A 660 22.24 8.35 -4.60
CA THR A 660 23.22 7.26 -4.74
C THR A 660 24.29 7.32 -3.65
N ASN A 661 25.18 6.33 -3.61
CA ASN A 661 26.27 6.23 -2.62
C ASN A 661 27.59 6.85 -3.10
N ALA A 662 27.64 7.41 -4.31
CA ALA A 662 28.82 8.02 -4.90
C ALA A 662 28.52 9.43 -5.38
N ASP A 663 29.57 10.23 -5.53
CA ASP A 663 29.47 11.54 -6.18
C ASP A 663 28.96 11.36 -7.61
N VAL A 664 28.06 12.25 -8.03
CA VAL A 664 27.61 12.32 -9.42
C VAL A 664 27.93 13.69 -9.99
N THR A 665 28.42 13.69 -11.22
CA THR A 665 28.48 14.90 -12.06
C THR A 665 27.30 14.87 -13.01
N ALA A 666 26.68 16.00 -13.29
CA ALA A 666 25.59 16.12 -14.23
C ALA A 666 25.83 17.26 -15.22
N ASP A 667 25.70 16.93 -16.50
CA ASP A 667 25.66 17.88 -17.60
C ASP A 667 24.20 18.23 -17.85
N ILE A 668 23.85 19.51 -17.70
CA ILE A 668 22.48 20.00 -17.79
C ILE A 668 22.42 21.01 -18.93
N SER A 669 21.47 20.80 -19.84
CA SER A 669 21.13 21.75 -20.90
C SER A 669 19.74 22.31 -20.63
N VAL A 670 19.61 23.64 -20.60
CA VAL A 670 18.35 24.34 -20.44
C VAL A 670 18.07 25.09 -21.74
N SER A 671 16.86 24.93 -22.26
CA SER A 671 16.41 25.50 -23.53
C SER A 671 15.10 26.27 -23.35
N LEU A 672 14.92 27.28 -24.18
CA LEU A 672 13.60 27.84 -24.47
C LEU A 672 12.90 26.89 -25.46
N LEU A 673 11.72 26.41 -25.10
CA LEU A 673 10.87 25.58 -25.93
C LEU A 673 9.66 26.42 -26.37
N LYS A 674 9.65 26.82 -27.65
CA LYS A 674 8.58 27.65 -28.22
C LYS A 674 7.30 26.85 -28.42
N LEU A 675 6.16 27.54 -28.52
CA LEU A 675 4.85 26.90 -28.72
C LEU A 675 4.68 26.20 -30.08
N ASP A 676 5.51 26.54 -31.07
CA ASP A 676 5.60 25.83 -32.35
C ASP A 676 6.49 24.57 -32.28
N GLY A 677 7.08 24.29 -31.12
CA GLY A 677 7.95 23.15 -30.85
C GLY A 677 9.42 23.38 -31.22
N GLU A 678 9.84 24.57 -31.64
CA GLU A 678 11.27 24.86 -31.80
C GLU A 678 11.97 24.93 -30.43
N ARG A 679 13.10 24.23 -30.29
CA ARG A 679 13.93 24.23 -29.09
C ARG A 679 15.19 25.04 -29.33
N VAL A 680 15.39 26.09 -28.52
CA VAL A 680 16.56 26.97 -28.59
C VAL A 680 17.35 26.84 -27.30
N LEU A 681 18.61 26.40 -27.38
CA LEU A 681 19.48 26.29 -26.21
C LEU A 681 19.66 27.66 -25.55
N LEU A 682 19.34 27.76 -24.26
CA LEU A 682 19.48 28.97 -23.46
C LEU A 682 20.83 28.97 -22.74
N THR A 683 21.14 27.89 -22.04
CA THR A 683 22.40 27.74 -21.29
C THR A 683 22.70 26.28 -20.98
N THR A 684 23.91 26.03 -20.51
CA THR A 684 24.37 24.73 -20.00
C THR A 684 25.02 24.89 -18.64
N ALA A 685 24.92 23.86 -17.80
CA ALA A 685 25.63 23.79 -16.53
C ALA A 685 26.28 22.43 -16.34
N HIS A 686 27.40 22.45 -15.61
CA HIS A 686 28.06 21.26 -15.10
C HIS A 686 28.00 21.35 -13.57
N ALA A 687 27.39 20.36 -12.93
CA ALA A 687 27.23 20.36 -11.47
C ALA A 687 27.72 19.05 -10.85
N VAL A 688 28.35 19.14 -9.68
CA VAL A 688 28.72 17.99 -8.84
C VAL A 688 27.74 17.91 -7.68
N CYS A 689 27.25 16.71 -7.39
CA CYS A 689 26.37 16.45 -6.25
C CYS A 689 26.88 15.24 -5.47
N THR A 690 27.29 15.46 -4.23
CA THR A 690 27.74 14.39 -3.33
C THR A 690 26.56 13.51 -2.91
N PRO A 691 26.79 12.32 -2.33
CA PRO A 691 25.73 11.48 -1.81
C PRO A 691 24.82 12.22 -0.84
N ASN A 692 23.54 11.92 -0.92
CA ASN A 692 22.53 12.31 0.04
C ASN A 692 22.28 13.82 0.22
N VAL A 693 22.53 14.63 -0.80
CA VAL A 693 22.21 16.06 -0.78
C VAL A 693 21.43 16.49 -2.02
N ALA A 694 20.87 17.70 -1.95
CA ALA A 694 20.39 18.46 -3.09
C ALA A 694 21.25 19.71 -3.26
N VAL A 695 21.65 20.03 -4.49
CA VAL A 695 22.44 21.22 -4.81
C VAL A 695 21.77 22.05 -5.91
N THR A 696 22.02 23.34 -5.89
CA THR A 696 21.63 24.23 -7.00
C THR A 696 22.65 24.12 -8.11
N ALA A 697 22.25 23.58 -9.26
CA ALA A 697 23.13 23.47 -10.41
C ALA A 697 23.24 24.79 -11.18
N LEU A 698 22.12 25.48 -11.38
CA LEU A 698 22.04 26.81 -11.96
C LEU A 698 20.71 27.50 -11.58
N SER A 699 20.62 28.80 -11.85
CA SER A 699 19.39 29.58 -11.73
C SER A 699 19.15 30.39 -13.00
N ILE A 700 17.88 30.55 -13.37
CA ILE A 700 17.41 31.36 -14.50
C ILE A 700 16.45 32.42 -13.96
N ASP A 701 16.64 33.68 -14.35
CA ASP A 701 15.66 34.72 -14.06
C ASP A 701 14.45 34.55 -14.99
N VAL A 702 13.25 34.72 -14.43
CA VAL A 702 12.00 34.49 -15.17
C VAL A 702 11.83 35.45 -16.35
N ASP A 703 12.43 36.64 -16.29
CA ASP A 703 12.43 37.61 -17.39
C ASP A 703 13.20 37.14 -18.64
N GLN A 704 14.05 36.12 -18.49
CA GLN A 704 14.74 35.45 -19.59
C GLN A 704 13.83 34.45 -20.32
N VAL A 705 12.63 34.18 -19.81
CA VAL A 705 11.65 33.26 -20.40
C VAL A 705 10.53 34.07 -21.06
N PRO A 706 10.52 34.17 -22.41
CA PRO A 706 9.43 34.83 -23.12
C PRO A 706 8.07 34.19 -22.81
N SER A 707 6.99 34.97 -22.88
CA SER A 707 5.63 34.49 -22.57
C SER A 707 5.10 33.41 -23.53
N ASP A 708 5.68 33.32 -24.73
CA ASP A 708 5.41 32.30 -25.75
C ASP A 708 6.44 31.14 -25.72
N CYS A 709 7.19 31.01 -24.62
CA CYS A 709 8.17 29.96 -24.42
C CYS A 709 7.95 29.24 -23.08
N LEU A 710 8.35 27.98 -23.07
CA LEU A 710 8.48 27.16 -21.87
C LEU A 710 9.98 27.02 -21.58
N LEU A 711 10.34 26.79 -20.31
CA LEU A 711 11.66 26.23 -20.03
C LEU A 711 11.59 24.73 -20.20
N ALA A 712 12.57 24.16 -20.88
CA ALA A 712 12.75 22.72 -20.96
C ALA A 712 14.21 22.36 -20.71
N TRP A 713 14.46 21.24 -20.04
CA TRP A 713 15.82 20.79 -19.75
C TRP A 713 16.03 19.34 -20.11
N ARG A 714 17.29 19.00 -20.37
CA ARG A 714 17.80 17.62 -20.43
C ARG A 714 19.05 17.54 -19.59
N PHE A 715 19.23 16.43 -18.89
CA PHE A 715 20.46 16.16 -18.16
C PHE A 715 20.98 14.75 -18.39
N THR A 716 22.29 14.59 -18.24
CA THR A 716 22.96 13.29 -18.20
C THR A 716 23.96 13.30 -17.07
N ALA A 717 23.87 12.32 -16.18
CA ALA A 717 24.75 12.14 -15.05
C ALA A 717 25.89 11.16 -15.39
N SER A 718 27.01 11.25 -14.66
CA SER A 718 28.20 10.40 -14.87
C SER A 718 27.96 8.90 -14.67
N ASN A 719 26.88 8.52 -14.00
CA ASN A 719 26.47 7.13 -13.83
C ASN A 719 25.50 6.64 -14.94
N GLY A 720 25.29 7.44 -15.98
CA GLY A 720 24.42 7.12 -17.13
C GLY A 720 22.94 7.43 -16.91
N MET A 721 22.53 7.84 -15.70
CA MET A 721 21.16 8.30 -15.46
C MET A 721 20.92 9.62 -16.20
N GLY A 722 19.71 9.80 -16.71
CA GLY A 722 19.35 11.01 -17.43
C GLY A 722 17.84 11.20 -17.42
N GLY A 723 17.45 12.40 -17.80
CA GLY A 723 16.06 12.78 -17.81
C GLY A 723 15.84 14.14 -18.42
N GLU A 724 14.58 14.50 -18.48
CA GLU A 724 14.12 15.75 -19.06
C GLU A 724 12.87 16.21 -18.32
N GLY A 725 12.53 17.47 -18.56
CA GLY A 725 11.27 18.03 -18.11
C GLY A 725 11.06 19.42 -18.67
N HIS A 726 9.90 19.98 -18.34
CA HIS A 726 9.56 21.36 -18.65
C HIS A 726 8.97 22.09 -17.45
N TYR A 727 9.02 23.41 -17.54
CA TYR A 727 8.43 24.34 -16.61
C TYR A 727 7.64 25.40 -17.38
N VAL A 728 6.41 25.64 -16.93
CA VAL A 728 5.54 26.69 -17.46
C VAL A 728 5.56 27.86 -16.52
N HIS A 729 5.98 29.02 -16.99
CA HIS A 729 5.74 30.27 -16.27
C HIS A 729 4.28 30.71 -16.49
N GLY A 730 3.41 30.42 -15.53
CA GLY A 730 1.98 30.68 -15.63
C GLY A 730 1.15 29.39 -15.63
N THR A 731 0.15 29.30 -16.52
CA THR A 731 -0.78 28.16 -16.56
C THR A 731 -0.85 27.57 -17.96
N TYR A 732 -1.07 26.25 -18.05
CA TYR A 732 -1.19 25.55 -19.34
C TYR A 732 -2.32 26.09 -20.21
N LYS A 733 -3.43 26.56 -19.62
CA LYS A 733 -4.57 27.13 -20.35
C LYS A 733 -4.26 28.41 -21.12
N ALA A 734 -3.21 29.13 -20.72
CA ALA A 734 -2.75 30.36 -21.35
C ALA A 734 -1.84 30.11 -22.56
N LEU A 735 -1.39 28.87 -22.77
CA LEU A 735 -0.54 28.52 -23.91
C LEU A 735 -1.39 28.39 -25.18
N GLU A 736 -1.04 29.14 -26.22
CA GLU A 736 -1.64 29.03 -27.56
C GLU A 736 -0.98 27.90 -28.37
N LEU A 737 -1.11 26.68 -27.84
CA LEU A 737 -0.57 25.46 -28.46
C LEU A 737 -1.20 25.23 -29.83
N GLN A 738 -0.35 25.00 -30.83
CA GLN A 738 -0.76 24.58 -32.16
C GLN A 738 -0.91 23.05 -32.22
N PRO A 739 -1.73 22.51 -33.15
CA PRO A 739 -1.75 21.08 -33.43
C PRO A 739 -0.36 20.48 -33.58
N ALA A 740 -0.02 19.51 -32.72
CA ALA A 740 1.30 18.88 -32.75
C ALA A 740 1.50 17.94 -33.96
N GLY A 741 0.42 17.57 -34.65
CA GLY A 741 0.48 16.70 -35.84
C GLY A 741 1.14 15.35 -35.55
N LEU A 742 0.81 14.73 -34.40
CA LEU A 742 1.37 13.46 -33.96
C LEU A 742 1.11 12.37 -35.00
N THR A 743 2.17 11.63 -35.33
CA THR A 743 2.13 10.47 -36.22
C THR A 743 2.65 9.25 -35.49
N VAL A 744 2.02 8.09 -35.74
CA VAL A 744 2.38 6.82 -35.11
C VAL A 744 2.75 5.84 -36.20
N LEU A 745 4.02 5.49 -36.26
CA LEU A 745 4.49 4.40 -37.09
C LEU A 745 4.54 3.13 -36.23
N ARG A 746 4.04 2.04 -36.80
CA ARG A 746 4.10 0.70 -36.19
C ARG A 746 5.20 -0.05 -36.92
N GLU A 747 6.30 -0.31 -36.23
CA GLU A 747 7.50 -0.84 -36.88
C GLU A 747 7.54 -2.37 -36.80
N GLU A 748 7.11 -2.98 -35.69
CA GLU A 748 7.19 -4.43 -35.53
C GLU A 748 6.20 -4.98 -34.50
N LYS A 749 5.67 -6.18 -34.77
CA LYS A 749 5.02 -7.06 -33.78
C LYS A 749 5.91 -8.29 -33.63
N GLU A 750 6.48 -8.48 -32.44
CA GLU A 750 7.27 -9.67 -32.13
C GLU A 750 6.37 -10.91 -31.95
N GLU A 751 6.93 -12.12 -32.05
CA GLU A 751 6.21 -13.39 -31.83
C GLU A 751 5.57 -13.47 -30.44
N ASN A 752 6.17 -12.82 -29.44
CA ASN A 752 5.65 -12.74 -28.07
C ASN A 752 4.45 -11.78 -27.92
N GLY A 753 4.05 -11.07 -28.98
CA GLY A 753 2.93 -10.13 -29.01
C GLY A 753 3.28 -8.69 -28.64
N THR A 754 4.53 -8.39 -28.30
CA THR A 754 5.04 -7.03 -28.04
C THR A 754 4.93 -6.18 -29.31
N VAL A 755 4.57 -4.90 -29.13
CA VAL A 755 4.39 -3.95 -30.22
C VAL A 755 5.29 -2.74 -30.03
N GLU A 756 6.02 -2.41 -31.08
CA GLU A 756 6.82 -1.19 -31.14
C GLU A 756 6.07 -0.04 -31.82
N LEU A 757 6.06 1.10 -31.14
CA LEU A 757 5.42 2.34 -31.57
C LEU A 757 6.45 3.45 -31.64
N THR A 758 6.62 4.08 -32.81
CA THR A 758 7.37 5.32 -32.94
C THR A 758 6.39 6.48 -33.08
N VAL A 759 6.37 7.36 -32.07
CA VAL A 759 5.52 8.55 -32.06
C VAL A 759 6.38 9.77 -32.41
N THR A 760 6.01 10.47 -33.47
CA THR A 760 6.72 11.67 -33.97
C THR A 760 5.81 12.88 -33.97
N ALA A 761 6.33 14.03 -33.53
CA ALA A 761 5.61 15.30 -33.54
C ALA A 761 6.12 16.26 -34.64
N LYS A 762 5.20 17.02 -35.23
CA LYS A 762 5.48 18.14 -36.16
C LYS A 762 5.37 19.51 -35.50
N GLY A 763 4.84 19.55 -34.28
CA GLY A 763 4.71 20.71 -33.40
C GLY A 763 5.04 20.31 -31.97
N LEU A 764 4.76 21.20 -31.00
CA LEU A 764 4.90 20.87 -29.59
C LEU A 764 3.74 19.99 -29.10
N ALA A 765 4.05 18.78 -28.63
CA ALA A 765 3.11 17.91 -27.92
C ALA A 765 3.53 17.80 -26.44
N LEU A 766 2.64 18.20 -25.53
CA LEU A 766 2.84 18.04 -24.09
C LEU A 766 2.02 16.87 -23.54
N PHE A 767 2.62 16.11 -22.63
CA PHE A 767 2.00 14.97 -21.93
C PHE A 767 1.44 13.88 -22.84
N VAL A 768 2.12 13.58 -23.95
CA VAL A 768 1.71 12.53 -24.91
C VAL A 768 1.41 11.23 -24.16
N MET A 769 0.15 10.79 -24.25
CA MET A 769 -0.31 9.53 -23.66
C MET A 769 -0.77 8.57 -24.74
N ILE A 770 -0.26 7.34 -24.72
CA ILE A 770 -0.71 6.22 -25.55
C ILE A 770 -1.59 5.30 -24.69
N GLU A 771 -2.77 4.93 -25.19
CA GLU A 771 -3.73 4.08 -24.48
C GLU A 771 -4.31 3.00 -25.40
N SER A 772 -4.48 1.78 -24.89
CA SER A 772 -5.14 0.67 -25.57
C SER A 772 -6.20 0.05 -24.68
N GLU A 773 -7.26 -0.48 -25.30
CA GLU A 773 -8.23 -1.34 -24.61
C GLU A 773 -7.58 -2.66 -24.15
N VAL A 774 -6.55 -3.11 -24.87
CA VAL A 774 -5.77 -4.29 -24.51
C VAL A 774 -4.94 -3.98 -23.26
N GLU A 775 -5.03 -4.86 -22.28
CA GLU A 775 -4.25 -4.77 -21.04
C GLU A 775 -2.76 -5.01 -21.33
N GLY A 776 -1.91 -4.20 -20.72
CA GLY A 776 -0.47 -4.27 -20.93
C GLY A 776 0.26 -3.06 -20.38
N ARG A 777 1.58 -3.08 -20.57
CA ARG A 777 2.50 -2.10 -20.02
C ARG A 777 3.28 -1.39 -21.12
N TYR A 778 3.48 -0.10 -20.93
CA TYR A 778 4.28 0.73 -21.84
C TYR A 778 5.67 0.94 -21.26
N SER A 779 6.70 0.89 -22.10
CA SER A 779 8.07 1.21 -21.69
C SER A 779 8.20 2.65 -21.21
N ASP A 780 7.44 3.58 -21.79
CA ASP A 780 7.29 4.97 -21.34
C ASP A 780 5.94 5.54 -21.78
N ASN A 781 5.44 6.54 -21.07
CA ASN A 781 4.20 7.25 -21.39
C ASN A 781 4.19 8.63 -20.72
N ALA A 782 3.22 9.49 -21.03
CA ALA A 782 3.12 10.85 -20.48
C ALA A 782 4.41 11.66 -20.64
N PHE A 783 4.85 11.80 -21.89
CA PHE A 783 6.10 12.49 -22.25
C PHE A 783 5.86 13.64 -23.22
N ASP A 784 6.85 14.52 -23.35
CA ASP A 784 6.78 15.64 -24.29
C ASP A 784 7.56 15.33 -25.58
N LEU A 785 7.13 15.96 -26.67
CA LEU A 785 7.82 15.96 -27.96
C LEU A 785 7.86 17.37 -28.53
N ALA A 786 9.06 17.81 -28.89
CA ALA A 786 9.26 19.02 -29.68
C ALA A 786 9.16 18.73 -31.20
N THR A 787 9.21 19.77 -32.02
CA THR A 787 9.08 19.63 -33.48
C THR A 787 10.20 18.78 -34.07
N GLY A 788 9.82 17.73 -34.80
CA GLY A 788 10.75 16.77 -35.40
C GLY A 788 11.27 15.70 -34.43
N GLU A 789 10.93 15.79 -33.13
CA GLU A 789 11.32 14.76 -32.17
C GLU A 789 10.43 13.52 -32.32
N SER A 790 11.04 12.36 -32.05
CA SER A 790 10.37 11.06 -32.06
C SER A 790 10.71 10.28 -30.80
N ARG A 791 9.76 9.48 -30.32
CA ARG A 791 10.00 8.54 -29.20
C ARG A 791 9.51 7.15 -29.55
N ARG A 792 10.39 6.18 -29.31
CA ARG A 792 10.10 4.75 -29.41
C ARG A 792 9.50 4.25 -28.10
N ILE A 793 8.31 3.69 -28.16
CA ILE A 793 7.57 3.09 -27.06
C ILE A 793 7.33 1.62 -27.36
N VAL A 794 7.64 0.77 -26.40
CA VAL A 794 7.35 -0.66 -26.45
C VAL A 794 6.10 -0.91 -25.61
N PHE A 795 5.07 -1.51 -26.22
CA PHE A 795 3.88 -1.98 -25.52
C PHE A 795 3.96 -3.50 -25.37
N THR A 796 4.02 -3.96 -24.12
CA THR A 796 4.02 -5.38 -23.75
C THR A 796 2.62 -5.75 -23.25
N PRO A 797 1.84 -6.54 -23.99
CA PRO A 797 0.50 -6.93 -23.55
C PRO A 797 0.58 -7.89 -22.35
N ALA A 798 -0.37 -7.78 -21.41
CA ALA A 798 -0.43 -8.63 -20.21
C ALA A 798 -0.69 -10.10 -20.55
N LYS A 799 -1.33 -10.37 -21.69
CA LYS A 799 -1.54 -11.70 -22.26
C LYS A 799 -1.18 -11.68 -23.75
N PRO A 800 -0.65 -12.78 -24.31
CA PRO A 800 -0.40 -12.87 -25.76
C PRO A 800 -1.66 -12.50 -26.56
N VAL A 801 -1.56 -11.48 -27.41
CA VAL A 801 -2.71 -10.99 -28.18
C VAL A 801 -2.84 -11.81 -29.46
N ALA A 802 -3.88 -12.65 -29.51
CA ALA A 802 -4.27 -13.35 -30.73
C ALA A 802 -4.76 -12.35 -31.79
N GLY A 803 -4.11 -12.30 -32.96
CA GLY A 803 -4.50 -11.43 -34.08
C GLY A 803 -3.51 -10.32 -34.43
N GLY A 804 -4.03 -9.18 -34.91
CA GLY A 804 -3.23 -8.02 -35.37
C GLY A 804 -2.67 -7.14 -34.26
N VAL A 805 -2.15 -5.97 -34.63
CA VAL A 805 -1.66 -4.94 -33.69
C VAL A 805 -2.85 -4.27 -32.98
N PRO A 806 -2.84 -4.09 -31.64
CA PRO A 806 -3.91 -3.41 -30.91
C PRO A 806 -4.22 -2.02 -31.47
N ALA A 807 -5.46 -1.57 -31.25
CA ALA A 807 -5.80 -0.17 -31.46
C ALA A 807 -5.20 0.67 -30.33
N PHE A 808 -4.55 1.78 -30.69
CA PHE A 808 -3.98 2.74 -29.77
C PHE A 808 -4.63 4.10 -29.98
N ARG A 809 -5.10 4.73 -28.89
CA ARG A 809 -5.46 6.14 -28.85
C ARG A 809 -4.24 6.93 -28.40
N ILE A 810 -4.05 8.10 -28.97
CA ILE A 810 -3.03 9.04 -28.52
C ILE A 810 -3.70 10.32 -28.09
N TYR A 811 -3.29 10.79 -26.92
CA TYR A 811 -3.70 12.07 -26.36
C TYR A 811 -2.46 12.96 -26.26
N ASP A 812 -2.68 14.26 -26.42
CA ASP A 812 -1.76 15.28 -25.98
C ASP A 812 -2.56 16.45 -25.42
N LEU A 813 -1.89 17.37 -24.75
CA LEU A 813 -2.56 18.50 -24.10
C LEU A 813 -3.42 19.33 -25.06
N GLN A 814 -2.93 19.63 -26.26
CA GLN A 814 -3.63 20.48 -27.24
C GLN A 814 -4.86 19.76 -27.80
N SER A 815 -4.70 18.51 -28.25
CA SER A 815 -5.80 17.75 -28.85
C SER A 815 -6.91 17.40 -27.85
N SER A 816 -6.60 17.33 -26.55
CA SER A 816 -7.59 17.06 -25.50
C SER A 816 -8.59 18.20 -25.25
N GLN A 817 -8.23 19.41 -25.67
CA GLN A 817 -8.95 20.65 -25.39
C GLN A 817 -9.42 21.36 -26.68
N SER A 818 -9.08 20.82 -27.86
CA SER A 818 -9.40 21.45 -29.15
C SER A 818 -10.89 21.32 -29.49
N VAL A 819 -11.50 22.42 -29.97
CA VAL A 819 -12.89 22.42 -30.45
C VAL A 819 -13.00 21.83 -31.85
N ASP A 820 -11.90 21.86 -32.62
CA ASP A 820 -11.82 21.29 -33.95
C ASP A 820 -11.59 19.77 -33.88
N SER A 821 -12.40 19.02 -34.63
CA SER A 821 -12.23 17.59 -34.84
C SER A 821 -11.08 17.37 -35.81
N GLN A 822 -9.99 16.74 -35.35
CA GLN A 822 -8.97 16.16 -36.23
C GLN A 822 -9.31 14.72 -36.56
#